data_AF-A0A971V6E6-F1
#
_entry.id   AF-A0A971V6E6-F1
#
_cell.length_a   1.000
_cell.length_b   1.000
_cell.length_c   1.000
_cell.angle_alpha   90.00
_cell.angle_beta   90.00
_cell.angle_gamma   90.00
#
_symmetry.space_group_name_H-M   'P 1'
#
loop_
_entity.id
_entity.type
_entity.pdbx_description
1 polymer ?
#
loop_
_entity_poly.entity_id
_entity_poly.type
_entity_poly.pdbx_seq_one_letter_code
_entity_poly.pdbx_strand_id
1 'polypeptide(L)'
;MNRIQKCLKIMTLVFCMALAICIFTPVLKVKAVSVSGVEQYVTRLYEKVLQRSPEADGLSYWCQKLENEGYSAAMCAQGFFESEEFTSRNLSDDEYVEVLYETLLDRSSDAQGKADWLERLNLGTTRRAILSQFTGSDEFTQLCESFGIVRGDIAMSSAVDINSDATQFVTRLYVSVLNRRPDSQGLETWVSQITSGGLGCGGVLQSFFESPEYLSKSSTNDEYVNTLYQVVMGRECSNDEREFWVSKIEDSLMSRTYVLWGFVESAEFSLLCNNYGLAKGGVTRTEQRDFNESSNIFIINIYQNTLDFVPSAVDVNNWLGYLRSGKPISDFINEIAKLESFSSMTTVERAERTYRALLAREGTQEEIDEFANAISEADFETACGIIYSSPEFVDRCIGAALIPRFEEGWNIYGDNKYYVVNGQPLVGWQRIEGVRFYFDPNNQCAAAKGWLFIDGLKYFFDVEGGLVQNVDPILGPRDTYYLTVNTVTNTIMVYAQDVPGGAYNIPVMAITCSTGTAANPTPLGDFVCRRAARWGELMGPVYGQYCSQISGNVLFHSAWYSTAGNIYSISVSEYNRLGTNASHGCVRLTVRDAMWIYNNCNGSPIHIFASGEAAPFDKPVLPQAGVVYGNTGYDTTDPATWS
;
A
#
# COMPACT_ATOMS: atom_id res chain seq x y z
N MET A 1 -104.99 -0.45 -3.28
CA MET A 1 -103.56 -0.57 -3.66
C MET A 1 -103.44 -0.12 -5.11
N ASN A 2 -103.52 1.16 -5.45
CA ASN A 2 -102.81 2.34 -4.95
C ASN A 2 -101.31 2.35 -5.25
N ARG A 3 -100.97 3.27 -6.16
CA ARG A 3 -99.70 4.02 -6.34
C ARG A 3 -98.48 3.21 -6.77
N ILE A 4 -98.11 3.42 -8.04
CA ILE A 4 -96.80 3.26 -8.75
C ILE A 4 -96.97 2.68 -10.18
N GLN A 5 -98.20 2.41 -10.64
CA GLN A 5 -98.51 2.09 -12.05
C GLN A 5 -99.04 3.29 -12.88
N LYS A 6 -98.62 4.53 -12.58
CA LYS A 6 -99.17 5.75 -13.22
C LYS A 6 -98.14 6.75 -13.82
N CYS A 7 -96.94 6.30 -14.22
CA CYS A 7 -96.02 7.12 -15.02
C CYS A 7 -95.38 6.42 -16.22
N LEU A 8 -95.85 5.22 -16.59
CA LEU A 8 -95.24 4.42 -17.65
C LEU A 8 -96.30 3.87 -18.60
N LYS A 9 -96.91 4.76 -19.40
CA LYS A 9 -97.61 4.48 -20.66
C LYS A 9 -98.23 5.77 -21.16
N ILE A 10 -98.03 6.05 -22.45
CA ILE A 10 -98.52 7.20 -23.23
C ILE A 10 -97.61 8.43 -23.18
N MET A 11 -96.52 8.37 -23.95
CA MET A 11 -96.26 9.40 -24.96
C MET A 11 -95.29 8.85 -26.01
N THR A 12 -95.72 7.74 -26.63
CA THR A 12 -95.16 7.21 -27.86
C THR A 12 -96.21 7.43 -28.95
N LEU A 13 -96.19 8.58 -29.61
CA LEU A 13 -96.75 8.70 -30.95
C LEU A 13 -95.98 9.76 -31.73
N VAL A 14 -94.97 9.21 -32.39
CA VAL A 14 -94.34 9.63 -33.63
C VAL A 14 -95.29 10.38 -34.59
N PHE A 15 -94.70 11.36 -35.27
CA PHE A 15 -95.10 11.96 -36.56
C PHE A 15 -96.00 13.21 -36.59
N CYS A 16 -95.39 14.27 -37.13
CA CYS A 16 -95.98 15.36 -37.94
C CYS A 16 -95.96 16.77 -37.32
N MET A 17 -94.78 17.39 -37.30
CA MET A 17 -94.58 18.65 -38.02
C MET A 17 -93.10 18.77 -38.43
N ALA A 18 -92.87 18.57 -39.72
CA ALA A 18 -91.64 18.94 -40.40
C ALA A 18 -91.67 20.45 -40.76
N LEU A 19 -90.47 20.99 -41.01
CA LEU A 19 -90.10 22.37 -41.38
C LEU A 19 -90.06 23.35 -40.20
N ALA A 20 -88.96 24.02 -39.87
CA ALA A 20 -87.72 24.28 -40.62
C ALA A 20 -86.60 24.75 -39.66
N ILE A 21 -85.36 24.59 -40.14
CA ILE A 21 -84.15 25.43 -39.92
C ILE A 21 -82.90 24.63 -39.46
N CYS A 22 -81.88 24.70 -40.32
CA CYS A 22 -80.43 24.44 -40.14
C CYS A 22 -79.98 22.97 -40.01
N ILE A 23 -79.58 22.28 -41.08
CA ILE A 23 -78.33 22.36 -41.87
C ILE A 23 -77.08 21.94 -41.06
N PHE A 24 -76.60 20.73 -41.37
CA PHE A 24 -75.21 20.22 -41.34
C PHE A 24 -74.22 20.74 -40.28
N THR A 25 -73.87 19.85 -39.35
CA THR A 25 -72.51 19.73 -38.81
C THR A 25 -72.03 18.28 -38.98
N PRO A 26 -70.77 18.03 -39.39
CA PRO A 26 -70.27 16.68 -39.56
C PRO A 26 -69.93 16.07 -38.20
N VAL A 27 -70.22 14.77 -38.04
CA VAL A 27 -69.70 13.95 -36.94
C VAL A 27 -68.18 13.93 -37.05
N LEU A 28 -67.49 14.61 -36.13
CA LEU A 28 -66.05 14.46 -35.92
C LEU A 28 -65.79 13.02 -35.45
N LYS A 29 -65.11 12.22 -36.28
CA LYS A 29 -64.41 11.03 -35.82
C LYS A 29 -63.32 11.49 -34.86
N VAL A 30 -63.51 11.24 -33.57
CA VAL A 30 -62.45 11.33 -32.55
C VAL A 30 -61.38 10.31 -32.94
N LYS A 31 -60.20 10.78 -33.37
CA LYS A 31 -58.99 9.95 -33.35
C LYS A 31 -58.65 9.74 -31.88
N ALA A 32 -58.56 8.49 -31.43
CA ALA A 32 -57.88 8.18 -30.19
C ALA A 32 -56.47 8.80 -30.27
N VAL A 33 -56.14 9.66 -29.30
CA VAL A 33 -54.78 10.18 -29.14
C VAL A 33 -53.93 8.96 -28.80
N SER A 34 -52.98 8.61 -29.65
CA SER A 34 -51.98 7.60 -29.31
C SER A 34 -51.09 8.21 -28.24
N VAL A 35 -51.24 7.75 -27.01
CA VAL A 35 -50.29 8.02 -25.90
C VAL A 35 -48.89 7.66 -26.40
N SER A 36 -47.93 8.59 -26.31
CA SER A 36 -46.58 8.34 -26.85
C SER A 36 -45.91 7.19 -26.07
N GLY A 37 -45.01 6.45 -26.71
CA GLY A 37 -44.29 5.37 -26.03
C GLY A 37 -43.47 5.87 -24.82
N VAL A 38 -43.01 7.13 -24.88
CA VAL A 38 -42.37 7.84 -23.76
C VAL A 38 -43.32 7.98 -22.57
N GLU A 39 -44.54 8.47 -22.79
CA GLU A 39 -45.54 8.65 -21.73
C GLU A 39 -45.92 7.30 -21.09
N GLN A 40 -46.01 6.23 -21.89
CA GLN A 40 -46.27 4.87 -21.38
C GLN A 40 -45.12 4.35 -20.52
N TYR A 41 -43.87 4.54 -20.95
CA TYR A 41 -42.69 4.13 -20.19
C TYR A 41 -42.58 4.89 -18.86
N VAL A 42 -42.79 6.21 -18.86
CA VAL A 42 -42.77 7.01 -17.62
C VAL A 42 -43.90 6.59 -16.70
N THR A 43 -45.12 6.41 -17.23
CA THR A 43 -46.28 5.92 -16.45
C THR A 43 -45.97 4.57 -15.79
N ARG A 44 -45.34 3.65 -16.52
CA ARG A 44 -44.89 2.36 -15.98
C ARG A 44 -43.94 2.54 -14.80
N LEU A 45 -42.97 3.46 -14.88
CA LEU A 45 -42.05 3.71 -13.76
C LEU A 45 -42.80 4.22 -12.52
N TYR A 46 -43.76 5.14 -12.68
CA TYR A 46 -44.62 5.58 -11.56
C TYR A 46 -45.42 4.42 -10.95
N GLU A 47 -46.05 3.59 -11.79
CA GLU A 47 -46.92 2.52 -11.31
C GLU A 47 -46.15 1.36 -10.68
N LYS A 48 -45.01 0.97 -11.26
CA LYS A 48 -44.23 -0.19 -10.79
C LYS A 48 -43.22 0.18 -9.72
N VAL A 49 -42.53 1.32 -9.87
CA VAL A 49 -41.50 1.77 -8.92
C VAL A 49 -42.12 2.54 -7.76
N LEU A 50 -43.08 3.43 -8.00
CA LEU A 50 -43.67 4.28 -6.95
C LEU A 50 -45.05 3.81 -6.47
N GLN A 51 -45.64 2.80 -7.11
CA GLN A 51 -46.96 2.24 -6.78
C GLN A 51 -48.11 3.27 -6.81
N ARG A 52 -48.04 4.23 -7.73
CA ARG A 52 -49.09 5.23 -7.94
C ARG A 52 -49.14 5.70 -9.38
N SER A 53 -50.24 6.33 -9.78
CA SER A 53 -50.33 7.00 -11.07
C SER A 53 -49.51 8.30 -11.08
N PRO A 54 -48.95 8.70 -12.24
CA PRO A 54 -48.22 9.95 -12.36
C PRO A 54 -49.15 11.17 -12.24
N GLU A 55 -48.66 12.21 -11.58
CA GLU A 55 -49.20 13.56 -11.67
C GLU A 55 -48.80 14.22 -13.00
N ALA A 56 -49.62 15.14 -13.49
CA ALA A 56 -49.42 15.77 -14.80
C ALA A 56 -48.06 16.45 -14.95
N ASP A 57 -47.62 17.18 -13.92
CA ASP A 57 -46.35 17.92 -13.95
C ASP A 57 -45.14 16.97 -13.93
N GLY A 58 -45.20 15.91 -13.12
CA GLY A 58 -44.14 14.90 -13.03
C GLY A 58 -44.03 14.04 -14.29
N LEU A 59 -45.16 13.65 -14.88
CA LEU A 59 -45.21 12.97 -16.18
C LEU A 59 -44.56 13.83 -17.26
N SER A 60 -44.97 15.11 -17.34
CA SER A 60 -44.43 16.08 -18.30
C SER A 60 -42.92 16.28 -18.12
N TYR A 61 -42.45 16.41 -16.87
CA TYR A 61 -41.04 16.56 -16.55
C TYR A 61 -40.18 15.40 -17.08
N TRP A 62 -40.55 14.15 -16.78
CA TRP A 62 -39.79 12.99 -17.22
C TRP A 62 -39.88 12.74 -18.73
N CYS A 63 -41.04 13.00 -19.34
CA CYS A 63 -41.19 12.92 -20.80
C CYS A 63 -40.27 13.94 -21.50
N GLN A 64 -40.23 15.19 -20.99
CA GLN A 64 -39.35 16.22 -21.54
C GLN A 64 -37.87 15.83 -21.46
N LYS A 65 -37.44 15.22 -20.34
CA LYS A 65 -36.06 14.74 -20.16
C LYS A 65 -35.67 13.71 -21.22
N LEU A 66 -36.53 12.73 -21.46
CA LEU A 66 -36.31 11.64 -22.43
C LEU A 66 -36.36 12.13 -23.89
N GLU A 67 -37.28 13.05 -24.21
CA GLU A 67 -37.48 13.50 -25.59
C GLU A 67 -36.51 14.60 -26.02
N ASN A 68 -36.16 15.53 -25.11
CA ASN A 68 -35.56 16.81 -25.48
C ASN A 68 -34.25 17.13 -24.76
N GLU A 69 -33.92 16.44 -23.66
CA GLU A 69 -32.74 16.74 -22.83
C GLU A 69 -31.71 15.60 -22.79
N GLY A 70 -31.86 14.60 -23.66
CA GLY A 70 -30.86 13.55 -23.88
C GLY A 70 -30.80 12.48 -22.78
N TYR A 71 -31.81 12.39 -21.91
CA TYR A 71 -31.90 11.28 -20.95
C TYR A 71 -32.22 9.99 -21.71
N SER A 72 -31.58 8.90 -21.29
CA SER A 72 -31.94 7.55 -21.74
C SER A 72 -32.97 6.90 -20.82
N ALA A 73 -33.55 5.78 -21.27
CA ALA A 73 -34.43 4.97 -20.43
C ALA A 73 -33.74 4.54 -19.12
N ALA A 74 -32.48 4.10 -19.21
CA ALA A 74 -31.68 3.71 -18.04
C ALA A 74 -31.49 4.87 -17.03
N MET A 75 -31.18 6.08 -17.50
CA MET A 75 -31.06 7.28 -16.64
C MET A 75 -32.40 7.69 -16.02
N CYS A 76 -33.50 7.55 -16.77
CA CYS A 76 -34.84 7.77 -16.24
C CYS A 76 -35.16 6.76 -15.14
N ALA A 77 -34.97 5.46 -15.38
CA ALA A 77 -35.15 4.42 -14.36
C ALA A 77 -34.31 4.68 -13.10
N GLN A 78 -33.03 5.05 -13.28
CA GLN A 78 -32.15 5.46 -12.19
C GLN A 78 -32.79 6.55 -11.32
N GLY A 79 -33.31 7.61 -11.95
CA GLY A 79 -33.97 8.71 -11.25
C GLY A 79 -35.15 8.29 -10.38
N PHE A 80 -35.91 7.27 -10.79
CA PHE A 80 -37.01 6.72 -9.99
C PHE A 80 -36.50 5.83 -8.84
N PHE A 81 -35.59 4.89 -9.13
CA PHE A 81 -35.05 3.96 -8.13
C PHE A 81 -34.16 4.63 -7.07
N GLU A 82 -33.63 5.81 -7.35
CA GLU A 82 -32.81 6.59 -6.41
C GLU A 82 -33.56 7.79 -5.81
N SER A 83 -34.84 7.94 -6.15
CA SER A 83 -35.67 9.03 -5.59
C SER A 83 -35.85 8.87 -4.08
N GLU A 84 -36.00 10.00 -3.38
CA GLU A 84 -36.37 10.02 -1.96
C GLU A 84 -37.69 9.25 -1.73
N GLU A 85 -38.63 9.36 -2.65
CA GLU A 85 -39.91 8.66 -2.60
C GLU A 85 -39.74 7.13 -2.61
N PHE A 86 -38.92 6.59 -3.52
CA PHE A 86 -38.66 5.15 -3.57
C PHE A 86 -37.85 4.67 -2.36
N THR A 87 -36.76 5.37 -2.04
CA THR A 87 -35.85 4.98 -0.96
C THR A 87 -36.53 5.01 0.41
N SER A 88 -37.48 5.94 0.63
CA SER A 88 -38.29 6.02 1.85
C SER A 88 -39.23 4.82 2.08
N ARG A 89 -39.48 3.99 1.06
CA ARG A 89 -40.27 2.75 1.21
C ARG A 89 -39.53 1.66 1.99
N ASN A 90 -38.20 1.78 2.15
CA ASN A 90 -37.35 0.87 2.92
C ASN A 90 -37.54 -0.62 2.55
N LEU A 91 -37.62 -0.91 1.26
CA LEU A 91 -37.80 -2.28 0.75
C LEU A 91 -36.62 -3.18 1.14
N SER A 92 -36.91 -4.44 1.42
CA SER A 92 -35.90 -5.50 1.51
C SER A 92 -35.23 -5.76 0.16
N ASP A 93 -34.09 -6.44 0.17
CA ASP A 93 -33.38 -6.82 -1.06
C ASP A 93 -34.22 -7.76 -1.95
N ASP A 94 -35.02 -8.64 -1.34
CA ASP A 94 -35.96 -9.51 -2.05
C ASP A 94 -37.03 -8.72 -2.81
N GLU A 95 -37.66 -7.75 -2.13
CA GLU A 95 -38.67 -6.88 -2.72
C GLU A 95 -38.06 -5.96 -3.79
N TYR A 96 -36.86 -5.42 -3.54
CA TYR A 96 -36.16 -4.58 -4.50
C TYR A 96 -35.88 -5.30 -5.82
N VAL A 97 -35.34 -6.53 -5.75
CA VAL A 97 -35.07 -7.34 -6.95
C VAL A 97 -36.36 -7.66 -7.68
N GLU A 98 -37.47 -7.94 -6.98
CA GLU A 98 -38.75 -8.18 -7.62
C GLU A 98 -39.24 -6.95 -8.41
N VAL A 99 -39.13 -5.75 -7.82
CA VAL A 99 -39.50 -4.51 -8.50
C VAL A 99 -38.64 -4.30 -9.76
N LEU A 100 -37.36 -4.67 -9.76
CA LEU A 100 -36.51 -4.60 -10.95
C LEU A 100 -37.01 -5.52 -12.07
N TYR A 101 -37.30 -6.79 -11.76
CA TYR A 101 -37.86 -7.74 -12.73
C TYR A 101 -39.17 -7.23 -13.32
N GLU A 102 -40.11 -6.83 -12.45
CA GLU A 102 -41.42 -6.35 -12.90
C GLU A 102 -41.31 -5.07 -13.71
N THR A 103 -40.41 -4.16 -13.36
CA THR A 103 -40.32 -2.84 -14.02
C THR A 103 -39.52 -2.91 -15.32
N LEU A 104 -38.38 -3.59 -15.32
CA LEU A 104 -37.37 -3.50 -16.37
C LEU A 104 -37.36 -4.70 -17.32
N LEU A 105 -37.93 -5.85 -16.91
CA LEU A 105 -37.99 -7.05 -17.74
C LEU A 105 -39.43 -7.49 -18.08
N ASP A 106 -40.43 -6.78 -17.54
CA ASP A 106 -41.86 -7.04 -17.75
C ASP A 106 -42.32 -8.46 -17.41
N ARG A 107 -41.71 -9.05 -16.38
CA ARG A 107 -42.06 -10.37 -15.85
C ARG A 107 -41.74 -10.47 -14.36
N SER A 108 -42.32 -11.46 -13.69
CA SER A 108 -41.89 -11.84 -12.35
C SER A 108 -40.52 -12.52 -12.38
N SER A 109 -39.81 -12.44 -11.25
CA SER A 109 -38.52 -13.11 -11.11
C SER A 109 -38.66 -14.64 -11.12
N ASP A 110 -37.65 -15.33 -11.64
CA ASP A 110 -37.49 -16.77 -11.46
C ASP A 110 -36.65 -17.07 -10.20
N ALA A 111 -36.84 -18.25 -9.61
CA ALA A 111 -36.24 -18.56 -8.30
C ALA A 111 -34.71 -18.55 -8.31
N GLN A 112 -34.08 -19.04 -9.39
CA GLN A 112 -32.62 -19.10 -9.48
C GLN A 112 -32.04 -17.71 -9.75
N GLY A 113 -32.56 -16.99 -10.74
CA GLY A 113 -32.11 -15.64 -11.06
C GLY A 113 -32.25 -14.70 -9.87
N LYS A 114 -33.39 -14.76 -9.14
CA LYS A 114 -33.55 -13.99 -7.90
C LYS A 114 -32.52 -14.38 -6.85
N ALA A 115 -32.27 -15.68 -6.63
CA ALA A 115 -31.26 -16.14 -5.68
C ALA A 115 -29.86 -15.61 -6.01
N ASP A 116 -29.46 -15.62 -7.28
CA ASP A 116 -28.16 -15.12 -7.73
C ASP A 116 -28.01 -13.61 -7.43
N TRP A 117 -29.05 -12.80 -7.67
CA TRP A 117 -29.04 -11.38 -7.32
C TRP A 117 -28.98 -11.13 -5.82
N LEU A 118 -29.71 -11.93 -5.03
CA LEU A 118 -29.70 -11.82 -3.58
C LEU A 118 -28.36 -12.23 -2.99
N GLU A 119 -27.70 -13.24 -3.54
CA GLU A 119 -26.33 -13.61 -3.15
C GLU A 119 -25.37 -12.45 -3.40
N ARG A 120 -25.47 -11.79 -4.56
CA ARG A 120 -24.62 -10.64 -4.90
C ARG A 120 -24.87 -9.42 -4.00
N LEU A 121 -26.12 -9.13 -3.64
CA LEU A 121 -26.46 -8.12 -2.63
C LEU A 121 -25.90 -8.52 -1.26
N ASN A 122 -25.92 -9.80 -0.93
CA ASN A 122 -25.36 -10.32 0.31
C ASN A 122 -23.83 -10.20 0.35
N LEU A 123 -23.18 -10.35 -0.80
CA LEU A 123 -21.74 -10.13 -0.98
C LEU A 123 -21.37 -8.64 -1.17
N GLY A 124 -22.32 -7.72 -1.07
CA GLY A 124 -22.06 -6.26 -1.02
C GLY A 124 -22.18 -5.52 -2.34
N THR A 125 -22.63 -6.18 -3.41
CA THR A 125 -22.99 -5.48 -4.66
C THR A 125 -24.06 -4.43 -4.37
N THR A 126 -23.92 -3.20 -4.85
CA THR A 126 -24.92 -2.15 -4.57
C THR A 126 -26.18 -2.36 -5.39
N ARG A 127 -27.30 -1.80 -4.90
CA ARG A 127 -28.56 -1.75 -5.66
C ARG A 127 -28.38 -1.02 -7.01
N ARG A 128 -27.55 0.03 -7.07
CA ARG A 128 -27.21 0.73 -8.31
C ARG A 128 -26.46 -0.16 -9.31
N ALA A 129 -25.49 -0.95 -8.85
CA ALA A 129 -24.76 -1.89 -9.70
C ALA A 129 -25.67 -3.00 -10.25
N ILE A 130 -26.65 -3.46 -9.46
CA ILE A 130 -27.67 -4.39 -9.95
C ILE A 130 -28.60 -3.73 -10.96
N LEU A 131 -29.11 -2.52 -10.66
CA LEU A 131 -29.92 -1.74 -11.60
C LEU A 131 -29.21 -1.52 -12.94
N SER A 132 -27.92 -1.20 -12.92
CA SER A 132 -27.08 -1.06 -14.11
C SER A 132 -27.06 -2.35 -14.95
N GLN A 133 -26.98 -3.52 -14.31
CA GLN A 133 -27.00 -4.80 -15.04
C GLN A 133 -28.37 -5.17 -15.59
N PHE A 134 -29.45 -4.87 -14.87
CA PHE A 134 -30.81 -5.01 -15.42
C PHE A 134 -30.99 -4.12 -16.64
N THR A 135 -30.59 -2.85 -16.56
CA THR A 135 -30.67 -1.89 -17.67
C THR A 135 -29.68 -2.18 -18.80
N GLY A 136 -28.63 -2.97 -18.54
CA GLY A 136 -27.71 -3.48 -19.57
C GLY A 136 -28.19 -4.73 -20.30
N SER A 137 -29.28 -5.37 -19.85
CA SER A 137 -29.74 -6.66 -20.38
C SER A 137 -30.42 -6.58 -21.75
N ASP A 138 -30.42 -7.71 -22.47
CA ASP A 138 -31.14 -7.85 -23.74
C ASP A 138 -32.65 -7.71 -23.56
N GLU A 139 -33.18 -8.16 -22.42
CA GLU A 139 -34.61 -8.03 -22.09
C GLU A 139 -35.02 -6.56 -21.91
N PHE A 140 -34.22 -5.77 -21.17
CA PHE A 140 -34.48 -4.34 -21.05
C PHE A 140 -34.31 -3.60 -22.39
N THR A 141 -33.39 -4.08 -23.24
CA THR A 141 -33.23 -3.56 -24.61
C THR A 141 -34.52 -3.75 -25.42
N GLN A 142 -35.10 -4.95 -25.39
CA GLN A 142 -36.39 -5.24 -26.04
C GLN A 142 -37.54 -4.41 -25.46
N LEU A 143 -37.56 -4.21 -24.13
CA LEU A 143 -38.54 -3.35 -23.49
C LEU A 143 -38.45 -1.91 -23.99
N CYS A 144 -37.24 -1.34 -24.07
CA CYS A 144 -37.02 0.01 -24.58
C CYS A 144 -37.44 0.16 -26.05
N GLU A 145 -37.14 -0.83 -26.89
CA GLU A 145 -37.56 -0.87 -28.30
C GLU A 145 -39.09 -0.86 -28.43
N SER A 146 -39.81 -1.57 -27.55
CA SER A 146 -41.28 -1.59 -27.56
C SER A 146 -41.92 -0.23 -27.30
N PHE A 147 -41.24 0.65 -26.55
CA PHE A 147 -41.66 2.03 -26.30
C PHE A 147 -41.03 3.04 -27.28
N GLY A 148 -40.11 2.61 -28.14
CA GLY A 148 -39.41 3.49 -29.08
C GLY A 148 -38.44 4.47 -28.41
N ILE A 149 -37.84 4.08 -27.28
CA ILE A 149 -36.97 4.93 -26.46
C ILE A 149 -35.52 4.41 -26.51
N VAL A 150 -34.55 5.33 -26.46
CA VAL A 150 -33.13 4.96 -26.38
C VAL A 150 -32.80 4.37 -25.01
N ARG A 151 -32.31 3.13 -24.98
CA ARG A 151 -31.93 2.41 -23.76
C ARG A 151 -30.91 3.19 -22.91
N GLY A 152 -29.78 3.53 -23.52
CA GLY A 152 -28.58 4.06 -22.85
C GLY A 152 -28.09 3.15 -21.72
N ASP A 153 -27.28 3.71 -20.82
CA ASP A 153 -26.62 2.99 -19.72
C ASP A 153 -26.55 3.87 -18.45
N ILE A 154 -26.34 3.25 -17.29
CA ILE A 154 -26.08 3.95 -16.03
C ILE A 154 -24.58 4.03 -15.81
N ALA A 155 -24.04 5.25 -15.66
CA ALA A 155 -22.64 5.45 -15.38
C ALA A 155 -22.29 5.04 -13.93
N MET A 156 -21.38 4.07 -13.79
CA MET A 156 -20.79 3.72 -12.49
C MET A 156 -19.65 4.68 -12.19
N SER A 157 -19.74 5.41 -11.08
CA SER A 157 -18.72 6.40 -10.66
C SER A 157 -18.23 6.21 -9.23
N SER A 158 -18.95 5.41 -8.43
CA SER A 158 -18.55 5.03 -7.07
C SER A 158 -17.45 3.97 -7.12
N ALA A 159 -16.51 4.04 -6.19
CA ALA A 159 -15.44 3.06 -6.08
C ALA A 159 -16.00 1.64 -5.81
N VAL A 160 -17.10 1.55 -5.07
CA VAL A 160 -17.79 0.27 -4.74
C VAL A 160 -18.34 -0.40 -5.99
N ASP A 161 -18.89 0.38 -6.91
CA ASP A 161 -19.49 -0.13 -8.14
C ASP A 161 -18.43 -0.50 -9.19
N ILE A 162 -17.35 0.26 -9.25
CA ILE A 162 -16.25 0.04 -10.21
C ILE A 162 -15.36 -1.14 -9.79
N ASN A 163 -15.25 -1.43 -8.49
CA ASN A 163 -14.33 -2.42 -7.94
C ASN A 163 -15.08 -3.53 -7.19
N SER A 164 -15.84 -4.35 -7.92
CA SER A 164 -16.69 -5.41 -7.34
C SER A 164 -15.94 -6.37 -6.42
N ASP A 165 -14.68 -6.68 -6.71
CA ASP A 165 -13.90 -7.63 -5.92
C ASP A 165 -13.42 -7.00 -4.60
N ALA A 166 -12.98 -5.73 -4.64
CA ALA A 166 -12.69 -4.96 -3.43
C ALA A 166 -13.94 -4.82 -2.55
N THR A 167 -15.09 -4.56 -3.17
CA THR A 167 -16.39 -4.48 -2.49
C THR A 167 -16.75 -5.76 -1.77
N GLN A 168 -16.58 -6.92 -2.43
CA GLN A 168 -16.82 -8.22 -1.81
C GLN A 168 -15.84 -8.51 -0.67
N PHE A 169 -14.57 -8.18 -0.86
CA PHE A 169 -13.56 -8.33 0.18
C PHE A 169 -13.90 -7.50 1.42
N VAL A 170 -14.16 -6.21 1.27
CA VAL A 170 -14.53 -5.31 2.39
C VAL A 170 -15.82 -5.76 3.06
N THR A 171 -16.82 -6.18 2.29
CA THR A 171 -18.10 -6.67 2.85
C THR A 171 -17.89 -7.91 3.72
N ARG A 172 -17.02 -8.84 3.29
CA ARG A 172 -16.62 -9.99 4.09
C ARG A 172 -15.96 -9.56 5.41
N LEU A 173 -15.14 -8.51 5.41
CA LEU A 173 -14.55 -7.98 6.65
C LEU A 173 -15.65 -7.51 7.63
N TYR A 174 -16.61 -6.72 7.15
CA TYR A 174 -17.72 -6.28 7.99
C TYR A 174 -18.53 -7.45 8.57
N VAL A 175 -18.85 -8.44 7.75
CA VAL A 175 -19.67 -9.57 8.17
C VAL A 175 -18.90 -10.50 9.12
N SER A 176 -17.68 -10.90 8.76
CA SER A 176 -16.93 -11.90 9.52
C SER A 176 -16.15 -11.32 10.70
N VAL A 177 -15.67 -10.07 10.62
CA VAL A 177 -14.91 -9.43 11.70
C VAL A 177 -15.84 -8.63 12.60
N LEU A 178 -16.76 -7.85 12.02
CA LEU A 178 -17.65 -6.94 12.77
C LEU A 178 -19.06 -7.50 13.02
N ASN A 179 -19.44 -8.65 12.47
CA ASN A 179 -20.77 -9.28 12.64
C ASN A 179 -21.92 -8.35 12.23
N ARG A 180 -21.71 -7.50 11.22
CA ARG A 180 -22.75 -6.62 10.66
C ARG A 180 -22.51 -6.33 9.19
N ARG A 181 -23.50 -5.76 8.51
CA ARG A 181 -23.30 -5.21 7.16
C ARG A 181 -22.62 -3.82 7.20
N PRO A 182 -21.86 -3.46 6.17
CA PRO A 182 -21.39 -2.10 6.02
C PRO A 182 -22.54 -1.12 5.80
N ASP A 183 -22.41 0.09 6.30
CA ASP A 183 -23.16 1.23 5.77
C ASP A 183 -22.51 1.72 4.46
N SER A 184 -23.28 2.47 3.65
CA SER A 184 -22.83 2.89 2.31
C SER A 184 -21.56 3.74 2.33
N GLN A 185 -21.40 4.60 3.34
CA GLN A 185 -20.24 5.48 3.46
C GLN A 185 -18.99 4.70 3.89
N GLY A 186 -19.13 3.79 4.85
CA GLY A 186 -18.07 2.91 5.30
C GLY A 186 -17.53 2.03 4.18
N LEU A 187 -18.43 1.41 3.39
CA LEU A 187 -18.04 0.57 2.25
C LEU A 187 -17.27 1.38 1.20
N GLU A 188 -17.78 2.54 0.79
CA GLU A 188 -17.12 3.44 -0.18
C GLU A 188 -15.73 3.85 0.29
N THR A 189 -15.62 4.23 1.57
CA THR A 189 -14.37 4.67 2.16
C THR A 189 -13.32 3.56 2.09
N TRP A 190 -13.65 2.34 2.53
CA TRP A 190 -12.69 1.24 2.55
C TRP A 190 -12.33 0.74 1.15
N VAL A 191 -13.29 0.64 0.23
CA VAL A 191 -13.01 0.25 -1.16
C VAL A 191 -12.10 1.27 -1.83
N SER A 192 -12.31 2.57 -1.59
CA SER A 192 -11.43 3.63 -2.07
C SER A 192 -10.01 3.51 -1.49
N GLN A 193 -9.86 3.19 -0.20
CA GLN A 193 -8.54 3.00 0.43
C GLN A 193 -7.74 1.82 -0.15
N ILE A 194 -8.42 0.75 -0.58
CA ILE A 194 -7.77 -0.39 -1.24
C ILE A 194 -7.35 -0.03 -2.67
N THR A 195 -8.23 0.63 -3.42
CA THR A 195 -8.11 0.81 -4.87
C THR A 195 -7.27 2.03 -5.27
N SER A 196 -7.22 3.06 -4.43
CA SER A 196 -6.35 4.24 -4.64
C SER A 196 -4.90 4.04 -4.17
N GLY A 197 -4.56 2.84 -3.69
CA GLY A 197 -3.20 2.49 -3.24
C GLY A 197 -2.82 2.99 -1.84
N GLY A 198 -3.79 3.40 -1.02
CA GLY A 198 -3.55 3.96 0.32
C GLY A 198 -3.02 2.92 1.32
N LEU A 199 -3.80 1.87 1.59
CA LEU A 199 -3.48 0.86 2.61
C LEU A 199 -3.24 -0.55 2.04
N GLY A 200 -3.83 -0.84 0.88
CA GLY A 200 -3.97 -2.21 0.36
C GLY A 200 -4.80 -3.12 1.28
N CYS A 201 -4.96 -4.38 0.91
CA CYS A 201 -5.79 -5.33 1.64
C CYS A 201 -5.31 -5.57 3.08
N GLY A 202 -3.99 -5.69 3.29
CA GLY A 202 -3.37 -5.92 4.60
C GLY A 202 -3.60 -4.77 5.59
N GLY A 203 -3.44 -3.52 5.14
CA GLY A 203 -3.67 -2.36 6.00
C GLY A 203 -5.14 -2.16 6.36
N VAL A 204 -6.05 -2.49 5.44
CA VAL A 204 -7.50 -2.50 5.73
C VAL A 204 -7.85 -3.63 6.71
N LEU A 205 -7.32 -4.85 6.53
CA LEU A 205 -7.50 -5.93 7.51
C LEU A 205 -7.06 -5.51 8.91
N GLN A 206 -5.85 -4.93 9.02
CA GLN A 206 -5.33 -4.41 10.29
C GLN A 206 -6.29 -3.39 10.91
N SER A 207 -6.79 -2.45 10.10
CA SER A 207 -7.73 -1.42 10.56
C SER A 207 -9.03 -2.00 11.13
N PHE A 208 -9.53 -3.12 10.58
CA PHE A 208 -10.72 -3.80 11.10
C PHE A 208 -10.44 -4.50 12.44
N PHE A 209 -9.34 -5.26 12.53
CA PHE A 209 -8.97 -6.00 13.75
C PHE A 209 -8.49 -5.09 14.89
N GLU A 210 -8.01 -3.89 14.59
CA GLU A 210 -7.61 -2.89 15.59
C GLU A 210 -8.70 -1.85 15.86
N SER A 211 -9.85 -1.96 15.19
CA SER A 211 -10.96 -1.03 15.40
C SER A 211 -11.51 -1.14 16.83
N PRO A 212 -11.91 -0.01 17.45
CA PRO A 212 -12.58 -0.04 18.76
C PRO A 212 -13.80 -0.97 18.76
N GLU A 213 -14.50 -1.06 17.62
CA GLU A 213 -15.65 -1.95 17.43
C GLU A 213 -15.25 -3.41 17.59
N TYR A 214 -14.20 -3.87 16.91
CA TYR A 214 -13.72 -5.25 17.05
C TYR A 214 -13.17 -5.52 18.46
N LEU A 215 -12.32 -4.63 18.98
CA LEU A 215 -11.68 -4.80 20.28
C LEU A 215 -12.71 -4.90 21.42
N SER A 216 -13.86 -4.21 21.31
CA SER A 216 -14.94 -4.29 22.30
C SER A 216 -15.58 -5.68 22.43
N LYS A 217 -15.44 -6.54 21.41
CA LYS A 217 -15.98 -7.91 21.41
C LYS A 217 -15.24 -8.86 22.34
N SER A 218 -14.01 -8.54 22.74
CA SER A 218 -13.17 -9.40 23.59
C SER A 218 -13.04 -10.85 23.08
N SER A 219 -12.85 -11.03 21.77
CA SER A 219 -12.72 -12.36 21.15
C SER A 219 -11.58 -13.18 21.77
N THR A 220 -11.73 -14.49 21.84
CA THR A 220 -10.65 -15.39 22.27
C THR A 220 -9.56 -15.52 21.19
N ASN A 221 -8.41 -16.10 21.53
CA ASN A 221 -7.34 -16.32 20.55
C ASN A 221 -7.76 -17.34 19.49
N ASP A 222 -8.48 -18.40 19.87
CA ASP A 222 -9.09 -19.35 18.92
C ASP A 222 -10.05 -18.66 17.96
N GLU A 223 -10.98 -17.83 18.46
CA GLU A 223 -11.95 -17.11 17.62
C GLU A 223 -11.24 -16.15 16.66
N TYR A 224 -10.19 -15.48 17.13
CA TYR A 224 -9.36 -14.59 16.32
C TYR A 224 -8.71 -15.35 15.15
N VAL A 225 -8.04 -16.47 15.42
CA VAL A 225 -7.38 -17.28 14.40
C VAL A 225 -8.41 -17.88 13.41
N ASN A 226 -9.54 -18.38 13.90
CA ASN A 226 -10.61 -18.89 13.03
C ASN A 226 -11.14 -17.81 12.08
N THR A 227 -11.34 -16.59 12.59
CA THR A 227 -11.80 -15.46 11.78
C THR A 227 -10.77 -15.10 10.70
N LEU A 228 -9.47 -15.18 11.01
CA LEU A 228 -8.42 -14.94 10.02
C LEU A 228 -8.46 -15.97 8.88
N TYR A 229 -8.60 -17.26 9.17
CA TYR A 229 -8.72 -18.29 8.13
C TYR A 229 -9.95 -18.07 7.23
N GLN A 230 -11.09 -17.70 7.81
CA GLN A 230 -12.30 -17.39 7.05
C GLN A 230 -12.14 -16.19 6.12
N VAL A 231 -11.53 -15.13 6.63
CA VAL A 231 -11.46 -13.85 5.92
C VAL A 231 -10.31 -13.80 4.92
N VAL A 232 -9.15 -14.33 5.31
CA VAL A 232 -7.90 -14.25 4.54
C VAL A 232 -7.79 -15.43 3.57
N MET A 233 -8.27 -16.62 3.95
CA MET A 233 -8.11 -17.85 3.17
C MET A 233 -9.42 -18.42 2.63
N GLY A 234 -10.57 -17.92 3.07
CA GLY A 234 -11.88 -18.37 2.60
C GLY A 234 -12.23 -19.81 3.01
N ARG A 235 -11.63 -20.31 4.09
CA ARG A 235 -11.83 -21.68 4.60
C ARG A 235 -11.78 -21.73 6.12
N GLU A 236 -12.24 -22.85 6.68
CA GLU A 236 -12.01 -23.18 8.08
C GLU A 236 -10.54 -23.58 8.33
N CYS A 237 -10.06 -23.31 9.55
CA CYS A 237 -8.76 -23.78 10.00
C CYS A 237 -8.85 -25.23 10.49
N SER A 238 -7.76 -25.98 10.38
CA SER A 238 -7.62 -27.26 11.08
C SER A 238 -7.25 -27.05 12.56
N ASN A 239 -7.34 -28.11 13.37
CA ASN A 239 -6.93 -28.04 14.79
C ASN A 239 -5.43 -27.72 14.94
N ASP A 240 -4.58 -28.37 14.16
CA ASP A 240 -3.12 -28.19 14.22
C ASP A 240 -2.74 -26.76 13.77
N GLU A 241 -3.40 -26.22 12.75
CA GLU A 241 -3.21 -24.84 12.30
C GLU A 241 -3.61 -23.82 13.38
N ARG A 242 -4.73 -24.08 14.06
CA ARG A 242 -5.19 -23.22 15.15
C ARG A 242 -4.25 -23.26 16.33
N GLU A 243 -3.88 -24.46 16.78
CA GLU A 243 -2.94 -24.67 17.90
C GLU A 243 -1.60 -24.01 17.61
N PHE A 244 -1.09 -24.13 16.38
CA PHE A 244 0.13 -23.45 15.96
C PHE A 244 0.05 -21.93 16.19
N TRP A 245 -0.98 -21.25 15.67
CA TRP A 245 -1.08 -19.79 15.81
C TRP A 245 -1.42 -19.33 17.23
N VAL A 246 -2.26 -20.09 17.94
CA VAL A 246 -2.61 -19.79 19.34
C VAL A 246 -1.36 -19.92 20.23
N SER A 247 -0.52 -20.94 20.03
CA SER A 247 0.74 -21.09 20.78
C SER A 247 1.70 -19.91 20.59
N LYS A 248 1.70 -19.26 19.42
CA LYS A 248 2.50 -18.03 19.22
C LYS A 248 2.04 -16.90 20.12
N ILE A 249 0.73 -16.76 20.34
CA ILE A 249 0.16 -15.72 21.19
C ILE A 249 0.36 -16.08 22.68
N GLU A 250 0.12 -17.34 23.04
CA GLU A 250 0.04 -17.75 24.46
C GLU A 250 1.40 -18.14 25.03
N ASP A 251 2.17 -18.96 24.32
CA ASP A 251 3.43 -19.51 24.83
C ASP A 251 4.62 -18.60 24.52
N SER A 252 4.59 -17.95 23.34
CA SER A 252 5.66 -17.06 22.88
C SER A 252 5.34 -15.57 23.05
N LEU A 253 4.17 -15.25 23.61
CA LEU A 253 3.69 -13.89 23.83
C LEU A 253 3.77 -12.97 22.60
N MET A 254 3.64 -13.50 21.38
CA MET A 254 3.49 -12.67 20.17
C MET A 254 2.15 -11.93 20.21
N SER A 255 2.06 -10.75 19.59
CA SER A 255 0.78 -10.05 19.49
C SER A 255 -0.16 -10.70 18.47
N ARG A 256 -1.45 -10.37 18.57
CA ARG A 256 -2.42 -10.68 17.50
C ARG A 256 -2.04 -10.02 16.17
N THR A 257 -1.47 -8.83 16.21
CA THR A 257 -0.96 -8.13 15.01
C THR A 257 0.18 -8.89 14.33
N TYR A 258 1.05 -9.58 15.09
CA TYR A 258 2.04 -10.49 14.51
C TYR A 258 1.39 -11.66 13.76
N VAL A 259 0.37 -12.28 14.35
CA VAL A 259 -0.35 -13.38 13.71
C VAL A 259 -1.01 -12.89 12.41
N LEU A 260 -1.74 -11.77 12.45
CA LEU A 260 -2.31 -11.17 11.24
C LEU A 260 -1.25 -10.85 10.18
N TRP A 261 -0.09 -10.30 10.57
CA TRP A 261 1.03 -10.08 9.67
C TRP A 261 1.48 -11.38 9.00
N GLY A 262 1.59 -12.49 9.75
CA GLY A 262 1.94 -13.80 9.19
C GLY A 262 0.94 -14.30 8.13
N PHE A 263 -0.36 -14.07 8.34
CA PHE A 263 -1.40 -14.37 7.35
C PHE A 263 -1.28 -13.50 6.09
N VAL A 264 -1.04 -12.19 6.25
CA VAL A 264 -0.90 -11.23 5.14
C VAL A 264 0.40 -11.44 4.35
N GLU A 265 1.44 -11.97 4.97
CA GLU A 265 2.69 -12.36 4.29
C GLU A 265 2.63 -13.74 3.62
N SER A 266 1.55 -14.49 3.81
CA SER A 266 1.41 -15.81 3.19
C SER A 266 1.29 -15.73 1.66
N ALA A 267 1.77 -16.78 0.98
CA ALA A 267 1.60 -16.94 -0.46
C ALA A 267 0.11 -17.04 -0.84
N GLU A 268 -0.70 -17.65 0.03
CA GLU A 268 -2.14 -17.83 -0.19
C GLU A 268 -2.88 -16.48 -0.23
N PHE A 269 -2.57 -15.57 0.71
CA PHE A 269 -3.13 -14.22 0.69
C PHE A 269 -2.63 -13.39 -0.49
N SER A 270 -1.35 -13.57 -0.86
CA SER A 270 -0.78 -12.90 -2.05
C SER A 270 -1.50 -13.35 -3.33
N LEU A 271 -1.78 -14.65 -3.47
CA LEU A 271 -2.56 -15.18 -4.58
C LEU A 271 -4.00 -14.65 -4.58
N LEU A 272 -4.65 -14.56 -3.41
CA LEU A 272 -5.99 -14.00 -3.27
C LEU A 272 -6.03 -12.54 -3.77
N CYS A 273 -5.10 -11.70 -3.32
CA CYS A 273 -5.03 -10.30 -3.73
C CYS A 273 -4.79 -10.17 -5.24
N ASN A 274 -3.89 -10.99 -5.80
CA ASN A 274 -3.60 -11.01 -7.23
C ASN A 274 -4.81 -11.43 -8.06
N ASN A 275 -5.56 -12.44 -7.62
CA ASN A 275 -6.76 -12.90 -8.31
C ASN A 275 -7.85 -11.82 -8.40
N TYR A 276 -7.93 -10.95 -7.38
CA TYR A 276 -8.85 -9.82 -7.35
C TYR A 276 -8.26 -8.52 -7.93
N GLY A 277 -7.02 -8.55 -8.43
CA GLY A 277 -6.32 -7.35 -8.91
C GLY A 277 -6.10 -6.28 -7.85
N LEU A 278 -6.07 -6.65 -6.57
CA LEU A 278 -5.94 -5.73 -5.44
C LEU A 278 -4.49 -5.65 -4.96
N ALA A 279 -4.07 -4.45 -4.54
CA ALA A 279 -2.78 -4.28 -3.90
C ALA A 279 -2.77 -5.00 -2.54
N LYS A 280 -1.82 -5.92 -2.33
CA LYS A 280 -1.68 -6.69 -1.08
C LYS A 280 -1.61 -5.78 0.15
N GLY A 281 -0.85 -4.68 0.07
CA GLY A 281 -0.50 -3.88 1.24
C GLY A 281 0.31 -4.67 2.25
N GLY A 282 0.29 -4.24 3.52
CA GLY A 282 0.98 -4.91 4.61
C GLY A 282 0.36 -4.60 5.96
N VAL A 283 0.87 -5.28 7.00
CA VAL A 283 0.47 -5.07 8.40
C VAL A 283 1.65 -4.46 9.13
N THR A 284 1.42 -3.34 9.81
CA THR A 284 2.47 -2.63 10.56
C THR A 284 2.56 -3.21 11.97
N ARG A 285 3.70 -3.82 12.30
CA ARG A 285 4.02 -4.27 13.66
C ARG A 285 4.76 -3.17 14.41
N THR A 286 4.32 -2.82 15.61
CA THR A 286 4.93 -1.75 16.42
C THR A 286 5.51 -2.25 17.74
N GLU A 287 5.08 -3.42 18.21
CA GLU A 287 5.54 -3.98 19.49
C GLU A 287 6.87 -4.71 19.34
N GLN A 288 7.81 -4.47 20.26
CA GLN A 288 9.15 -5.08 20.22
C GLN A 288 9.09 -6.62 20.19
N ARG A 289 8.14 -7.19 20.92
CA ARG A 289 7.89 -8.63 21.00
C ARG A 289 7.47 -9.26 19.67
N ASP A 290 7.03 -8.49 18.68
CA ASP A 290 6.53 -9.04 17.41
C ASP A 290 7.62 -9.28 16.37
N PHE A 291 8.85 -8.82 16.61
CA PHE A 291 9.93 -8.88 15.64
C PHE A 291 10.77 -10.17 15.74
N ASN A 292 10.80 -10.82 16.91
CA ASN A 292 11.56 -12.05 17.11
C ASN A 292 10.99 -12.92 18.24
N GLU A 293 10.44 -14.07 17.85
CA GLU A 293 9.85 -15.05 18.78
C GLU A 293 10.88 -15.62 19.77
N SER A 294 12.09 -15.92 19.30
CA SER A 294 13.15 -16.49 20.12
C SER A 294 13.61 -15.53 21.23
N SER A 295 13.58 -14.22 20.97
CA SER A 295 13.83 -13.21 22.00
C SER A 295 12.76 -13.22 23.09
N ASN A 296 11.48 -13.37 22.72
CA ASN A 296 10.39 -13.47 23.70
C ASN A 296 10.56 -14.72 24.56
N ILE A 297 10.74 -15.87 23.92
CA ILE A 297 10.96 -17.16 24.58
C ILE A 297 12.14 -17.08 25.54
N PHE A 298 13.20 -16.37 25.18
CA PHE A 298 14.36 -16.18 26.05
C PHE A 298 14.00 -15.40 27.33
N ILE A 299 13.30 -14.27 27.21
CA ILE A 299 12.84 -13.49 28.38
C ILE A 299 11.86 -14.31 29.23
N ILE A 300 10.89 -14.98 28.59
CA ILE A 300 9.90 -15.85 29.24
C ILE A 300 10.59 -16.95 30.03
N ASN A 301 11.55 -17.63 29.42
CA ASN A 301 12.34 -18.68 30.08
C ASN A 301 13.10 -18.15 31.28
N ILE A 302 13.68 -16.94 31.21
CA ILE A 302 14.36 -16.37 32.36
C ILE A 302 13.37 -16.16 33.52
N TYR A 303 12.22 -15.54 33.28
CA TYR A 303 11.19 -15.34 34.30
C TYR A 303 10.66 -16.67 34.87
N GLN A 304 10.32 -17.62 34.00
CA GLN A 304 9.76 -18.91 34.41
C GLN A 304 10.77 -19.70 35.25
N ASN A 305 12.03 -19.76 34.83
CA ASN A 305 13.03 -20.59 35.53
C ASN A 305 13.63 -19.92 36.77
N THR A 306 13.57 -18.59 36.88
CA THR A 306 13.99 -17.87 38.09
C THR A 306 12.87 -17.71 39.11
N LEU A 307 11.66 -17.35 38.67
CA LEU A 307 10.55 -16.92 39.53
C LEU A 307 9.34 -17.85 39.52
N ASP A 308 9.32 -18.91 38.71
CA ASP A 308 8.14 -19.77 38.45
C ASP A 308 6.90 -18.97 38.01
N PHE A 309 7.12 -17.93 37.19
CA PHE A 309 6.07 -17.03 36.73
C PHE A 309 6.25 -16.69 35.24
N VAL A 310 5.14 -16.48 34.52
CA VAL A 310 5.14 -16.05 33.12
C VAL A 310 5.00 -14.53 33.06
N PRO A 311 5.96 -13.80 32.45
CA PRO A 311 5.92 -12.34 32.42
C PRO A 311 4.73 -11.82 31.59
N SER A 312 4.30 -10.58 31.84
CA SER A 312 3.31 -9.96 30.98
C SER A 312 3.91 -9.57 29.62
N ALA A 313 3.05 -9.41 28.61
CA ALA A 313 3.44 -8.87 27.30
C ALA A 313 4.12 -7.49 27.41
N VAL A 314 3.69 -6.67 28.38
CA VAL A 314 4.27 -5.35 28.65
C VAL A 314 5.70 -5.49 29.17
N ASP A 315 5.94 -6.43 30.10
CA ASP A 315 7.27 -6.70 30.63
C ASP A 315 8.22 -7.17 29.53
N VAL A 316 7.77 -8.10 28.68
CA VAL A 316 8.56 -8.58 27.53
C VAL A 316 8.91 -7.43 26.59
N ASN A 317 7.93 -6.60 26.21
CA ASN A 317 8.19 -5.44 25.35
C ASN A 317 9.20 -4.46 25.97
N ASN A 318 9.07 -4.17 27.26
CA ASN A 318 9.98 -3.26 27.97
C ASN A 318 11.41 -3.81 27.98
N TRP A 319 11.59 -5.09 28.30
CA TRP A 319 12.91 -5.72 28.30
C TRP A 319 13.51 -5.80 26.91
N LEU A 320 12.74 -6.18 25.90
CA LEU A 320 13.23 -6.20 24.53
C LEU A 320 13.60 -4.81 24.03
N GLY A 321 12.80 -3.79 24.35
CA GLY A 321 13.15 -2.40 24.04
C GLY A 321 14.45 -1.96 24.72
N TYR A 322 14.63 -2.33 25.99
CA TYR A 322 15.85 -2.06 26.74
C TYR A 322 17.07 -2.74 26.10
N LEU A 323 17.00 -4.05 25.88
CA LEU A 323 18.11 -4.83 25.31
C LEU A 323 18.44 -4.42 23.87
N ARG A 324 17.42 -4.15 23.04
CA ARG A 324 17.62 -3.67 21.66
C ARG A 324 18.16 -2.24 21.59
N SER A 325 18.05 -1.46 22.67
CA SER A 325 18.74 -0.16 22.78
C SER A 325 20.25 -0.29 23.06
N GLY A 326 20.78 -1.52 23.05
CA GLY A 326 22.20 -1.83 23.25
C GLY A 326 22.56 -2.17 24.69
N LYS A 327 21.61 -2.04 25.62
CA LYS A 327 21.86 -2.24 27.04
C LYS A 327 22.15 -3.71 27.38
N PRO A 328 23.01 -3.96 28.38
CA PRO A 328 23.47 -5.31 28.66
C PRO A 328 22.37 -6.16 29.30
N ILE A 329 22.38 -7.44 28.96
CA ILE A 329 21.50 -8.46 29.56
C ILE A 329 21.70 -8.63 31.06
N SER A 330 22.88 -8.27 31.58
CA SER A 330 23.17 -8.31 33.01
C SER A 330 22.21 -7.44 33.81
N ASP A 331 21.80 -6.28 33.29
CA ASP A 331 20.88 -5.38 33.98
C ASP A 331 19.52 -6.06 34.19
N PHE A 332 19.04 -6.79 33.18
CA PHE A 332 17.81 -7.56 33.28
C PHE A 332 17.86 -8.60 34.38
N ILE A 333 18.92 -9.39 34.40
CA ILE A 333 19.10 -10.46 35.38
C ILE A 333 19.28 -9.89 36.78
N ASN A 334 19.98 -8.76 36.91
CA ASN A 334 20.16 -8.07 38.18
C ASN A 334 18.85 -7.47 38.73
N GLU A 335 17.96 -6.96 37.87
CA GLU A 335 16.63 -6.52 38.32
C GLU A 335 15.77 -7.69 38.80
N ILE A 336 15.80 -8.84 38.11
CA ILE A 336 15.15 -10.06 38.61
C ILE A 336 15.71 -10.47 39.97
N ALA A 337 17.03 -10.37 40.15
CA ALA A 337 17.69 -10.78 41.38
C ALA A 337 17.30 -9.94 42.61
N LYS A 338 16.76 -8.72 42.40
CA LYS A 338 16.28 -7.82 43.46
C LYS A 338 14.86 -8.12 43.92
N LEU A 339 14.10 -8.92 43.16
CA LEU A 339 12.73 -9.26 43.52
C LEU A 339 12.73 -10.15 44.78
N GLU A 340 11.84 -9.85 45.73
CA GLU A 340 11.75 -10.57 47.00
C GLU A 340 11.55 -12.08 46.81
N SER A 341 10.77 -12.46 45.78
CA SER A 341 10.53 -13.84 45.40
C SER A 341 11.81 -14.60 45.02
N PHE A 342 12.87 -13.92 44.61
CA PHE A 342 14.16 -14.51 44.30
C PHE A 342 15.22 -14.25 45.39
N SER A 343 15.27 -13.03 45.92
CA SER A 343 16.28 -12.62 46.89
C SER A 343 16.14 -13.29 48.26
N SER A 344 14.94 -13.78 48.59
CA SER A 344 14.67 -14.52 49.84
C SER A 344 15.04 -16.01 49.79
N MET A 345 15.38 -16.53 48.60
CA MET A 345 15.81 -17.93 48.41
C MET A 345 17.22 -18.18 48.94
N THR A 346 17.53 -19.45 49.21
CA THR A 346 18.90 -19.85 49.55
C THR A 346 19.86 -19.64 48.37
N THR A 347 21.17 -19.53 48.63
CA THR A 347 22.17 -19.34 47.57
C THR A 347 22.22 -20.52 46.60
N VAL A 348 21.98 -21.74 47.07
CA VAL A 348 21.87 -22.96 46.24
C VAL A 348 20.65 -22.89 45.33
N GLU A 349 19.47 -22.58 45.86
CA GLU A 349 18.25 -22.45 45.04
C GLU A 349 18.39 -21.33 43.99
N ARG A 350 18.99 -20.20 44.36
CA ARG A 350 19.30 -19.10 43.43
C ARG A 350 20.27 -19.57 42.35
N ALA A 351 21.27 -20.35 42.72
CA ALA A 351 22.24 -20.91 41.78
C ALA A 351 21.55 -21.84 40.77
N GLU A 352 20.82 -22.86 41.23
CA GLU A 352 20.09 -23.82 40.39
C GLU A 352 19.14 -23.12 39.40
N ARG A 353 18.32 -22.20 39.90
CA ARG A 353 17.34 -21.46 39.10
C ARG A 353 17.98 -20.56 38.05
N THR A 354 19.03 -19.84 38.43
CA THR A 354 19.78 -18.99 37.48
C THR A 354 20.45 -19.83 36.42
N TYR A 355 21.05 -20.95 36.80
CA TYR A 355 21.72 -21.85 35.88
C TYR A 355 20.74 -22.41 34.84
N ARG A 356 19.58 -22.90 35.30
CA ARG A 356 18.49 -23.35 34.42
C ARG A 356 17.97 -22.23 33.53
N ALA A 357 17.78 -21.03 34.07
CA ALA A 357 17.29 -19.88 33.32
C ALA A 357 18.24 -19.45 32.20
N LEU A 358 19.52 -19.30 32.51
CA LEU A 358 20.51 -18.75 31.59
C LEU A 358 21.08 -19.80 30.63
N LEU A 359 21.14 -21.08 31.01
CA LEU A 359 21.70 -22.14 30.17
C LEU A 359 20.69 -23.18 29.67
N ALA A 360 19.43 -23.14 30.11
CA ALA A 360 18.36 -24.07 29.71
C ALA A 360 18.70 -25.55 29.95
N ARG A 361 19.49 -25.82 30.99
CA ARG A 361 19.80 -27.16 31.48
C ARG A 361 19.99 -27.13 32.99
N GLU A 362 19.84 -28.28 33.62
CA GLU A 362 20.30 -28.45 35.00
C GLU A 362 21.83 -28.34 35.06
N GLY A 363 22.32 -27.64 36.09
CA GLY A 363 23.75 -27.65 36.43
C GLY A 363 24.13 -28.96 37.11
N THR A 364 25.37 -29.38 36.93
CA THR A 364 25.96 -30.44 37.76
C THR A 364 26.15 -29.95 39.19
N GLN A 365 26.25 -30.86 40.16
CA GLN A 365 26.45 -30.49 41.57
C GLN A 365 27.67 -29.57 41.76
N GLU A 366 28.77 -29.82 41.03
CA GLU A 366 29.99 -29.02 41.10
C GLU A 366 29.77 -27.59 40.55
N GLU A 367 29.11 -27.45 39.40
CA GLU A 367 28.76 -26.15 38.81
C GLU A 367 27.85 -25.33 39.74
N ILE A 368 26.87 -25.98 40.38
CA ILE A 368 25.94 -25.34 41.31
C ILE A 368 26.65 -24.94 42.61
N ASP A 369 27.49 -25.80 43.17
CA ASP A 369 28.24 -25.50 44.39
C ASP A 369 29.23 -24.34 44.16
N GLU A 370 29.94 -24.33 43.02
CA GLU A 370 30.84 -23.23 42.63
C GLU A 370 30.07 -21.91 42.51
N PHE A 371 28.93 -21.92 41.81
CA PHE A 371 28.14 -20.71 41.61
C PHE A 371 27.48 -20.22 42.92
N ALA A 372 26.96 -21.12 43.76
CA ALA A 372 26.39 -20.79 45.07
C ALA A 372 27.43 -20.21 46.03
N ASN A 373 28.66 -20.75 46.00
CA ASN A 373 29.79 -20.18 46.74
C ASN A 373 30.13 -18.78 46.23
N ALA A 374 30.20 -18.57 44.90
CA ALA A 374 30.44 -17.26 44.32
C ALA A 374 29.38 -16.22 44.72
N ILE A 375 28.09 -16.61 44.79
CA ILE A 375 27.00 -15.74 45.30
C ILE A 375 27.17 -15.41 46.79
N SER A 376 27.83 -16.29 47.56
CA SER A 376 28.05 -16.10 49.00
C SER A 376 29.28 -15.24 49.28
N GLU A 377 30.32 -15.37 48.45
CA GLU A 377 31.60 -14.66 48.58
C GLU A 377 31.61 -13.29 47.91
N ALA A 378 30.79 -13.09 46.87
CA ALA A 378 30.62 -11.83 46.14
C ALA A 378 29.14 -11.44 46.04
N ASP A 379 28.83 -10.32 45.39
CA ASP A 379 27.44 -10.03 45.02
C ASP A 379 26.99 -10.89 43.82
N PHE A 380 25.67 -11.02 43.67
CA PHE A 380 25.06 -11.87 42.64
C PHE A 380 25.43 -11.45 41.20
N GLU A 381 25.59 -10.14 40.97
CA GLU A 381 26.00 -9.61 39.67
C GLU A 381 27.40 -10.11 39.30
N THR A 382 28.33 -10.03 40.24
CA THR A 382 29.70 -10.52 40.08
C THR A 382 29.73 -12.02 39.84
N ALA A 383 28.94 -12.80 40.59
CA ALA A 383 28.83 -14.25 40.41
C ALA A 383 28.36 -14.59 38.98
N CYS A 384 27.34 -13.91 38.46
CA CYS A 384 26.79 -14.16 37.12
C CYS A 384 27.82 -14.00 36.00
N GLY A 385 28.93 -13.29 36.24
CA GLY A 385 30.07 -13.21 35.32
C GLY A 385 30.63 -14.58 34.89
N ILE A 386 30.51 -15.61 35.73
CA ILE A 386 30.89 -17.00 35.41
C ILE A 386 30.06 -17.52 34.23
N ILE A 387 28.73 -17.35 34.30
CA ILE A 387 27.79 -17.82 33.27
C ILE A 387 27.89 -16.94 32.02
N TYR A 388 27.98 -15.62 32.18
CA TYR A 388 28.05 -14.69 31.05
C TYR A 388 29.25 -14.91 30.14
N SER A 389 30.32 -15.50 30.66
CA SER A 389 31.54 -15.79 29.91
C SER A 389 31.51 -17.19 29.27
N SER A 390 30.46 -17.98 29.52
CA SER A 390 30.35 -19.34 28.98
C SER A 390 29.92 -19.34 27.51
N PRO A 391 30.49 -20.19 26.65
CA PRO A 391 30.06 -20.34 25.25
C PRO A 391 28.58 -20.70 25.13
N GLU A 392 28.07 -21.53 26.05
CA GLU A 392 26.66 -21.95 26.07
C GLU A 392 25.70 -20.77 26.23
N PHE A 393 25.99 -19.85 27.16
CA PHE A 393 25.19 -18.65 27.34
C PHE A 393 25.26 -17.76 26.10
N VAL A 394 26.46 -17.61 25.52
CA VAL A 394 26.67 -16.81 24.31
C VAL A 394 25.82 -17.35 23.15
N ASP A 395 25.87 -18.66 22.90
CA ASP A 395 25.08 -19.31 21.84
C ASP A 395 23.58 -19.14 22.06
N ARG A 396 23.11 -19.21 23.31
CA ARG A 396 21.69 -18.99 23.63
C ARG A 396 21.24 -17.56 23.37
N CYS A 397 22.05 -16.59 23.76
CA CYS A 397 21.79 -15.18 23.46
C CYS A 397 21.75 -14.97 21.93
N ILE A 398 22.72 -15.50 21.18
CA ILE A 398 22.74 -15.45 19.71
C ILE A 398 21.47 -16.09 19.11
N GLY A 399 21.11 -17.29 19.55
CA GLY A 399 19.89 -17.99 19.11
C GLY A 399 18.61 -17.23 19.48
N ALA A 400 18.61 -16.50 20.59
CA ALA A 400 17.56 -15.59 20.99
C ALA A 400 17.60 -14.24 20.29
N ALA A 401 18.55 -14.02 19.37
CA ALA A 401 18.72 -12.74 18.69
C ALA A 401 18.95 -11.57 19.67
N LEU A 402 19.63 -11.87 20.78
CA LEU A 402 20.02 -10.93 21.82
C LEU A 402 21.53 -11.03 21.94
N ILE A 403 22.28 -9.96 21.78
CA ILE A 403 23.74 -10.13 21.64
C ILE A 403 24.38 -10.20 23.02
N PRO A 404 25.08 -11.29 23.35
CA PRO A 404 25.83 -11.40 24.60
C PRO A 404 27.11 -10.56 24.47
N ARG A 405 27.34 -9.67 25.45
CA ARG A 405 28.57 -8.90 25.70
C ARG A 405 29.41 -8.55 24.46
N PHE A 406 29.31 -7.31 24.03
CA PHE A 406 30.13 -6.76 22.95
C PHE A 406 31.58 -6.49 23.36
N GLU A 407 32.53 -6.81 22.46
CA GLU A 407 33.89 -6.25 22.49
C GLU A 407 33.93 -4.92 21.71
N GLU A 408 34.87 -4.02 22.02
CA GLU A 408 35.03 -2.77 21.25
C GLU A 408 35.38 -3.06 19.78
N GLY A 409 34.74 -2.35 18.84
CA GLY A 409 34.96 -2.51 17.40
C GLY A 409 34.08 -3.58 16.74
N TRP A 410 34.62 -4.27 15.73
CA TRP A 410 33.87 -5.24 14.93
C TRP A 410 33.63 -6.54 15.67
N ASN A 411 32.36 -6.96 15.74
CA ASN A 411 31.94 -8.23 16.31
C ASN A 411 31.15 -9.01 15.26
N ILE A 412 31.37 -10.32 15.15
CA ILE A 412 30.65 -11.21 14.23
C ILE A 412 30.06 -12.34 15.03
N TYR A 413 28.74 -12.51 14.93
CA TYR A 413 28.00 -13.59 15.58
C TYR A 413 27.06 -14.24 14.57
N GLY A 414 27.29 -15.51 14.24
CA GLY A 414 26.62 -16.16 13.11
C GLY A 414 26.83 -15.38 11.81
N ASP A 415 25.74 -15.08 11.09
CA ASP A 415 25.77 -14.26 9.87
C ASP A 415 25.71 -12.75 10.14
N ASN A 416 25.54 -12.32 11.41
CA ASN A 416 25.36 -10.92 11.77
C ASN A 416 26.68 -10.26 12.15
N LYS A 417 26.80 -8.97 11.81
CA LYS A 417 27.98 -8.15 12.05
C LYS A 417 27.59 -6.87 12.78
N TYR A 418 28.34 -6.50 13.80
CA TYR A 418 28.07 -5.36 14.68
C TYR A 418 29.33 -4.51 14.82
N TYR A 419 29.15 -3.22 15.02
CA TYR A 419 30.25 -2.33 15.41
C TYR A 419 29.93 -1.70 16.74
N VAL A 420 30.88 -1.76 17.67
CA VAL A 420 30.66 -1.45 19.07
C VAL A 420 31.54 -0.30 19.48
N VAL A 421 30.97 0.64 20.21
CA VAL A 421 31.66 1.77 20.83
C VAL A 421 31.17 1.94 22.26
N ASN A 422 32.09 2.01 23.23
CA ASN A 422 31.80 2.09 24.67
C ASN A 422 30.93 0.91 25.17
N GLY A 423 31.22 -0.30 24.71
CA GLY A 423 30.52 -1.53 25.06
C GLY A 423 29.08 -1.60 24.53
N GLN A 424 28.69 -0.74 23.59
CA GLN A 424 27.34 -0.69 23.00
C GLN A 424 27.41 -0.80 21.47
N PRO A 425 26.51 -1.57 20.82
CA PRO A 425 26.45 -1.62 19.37
C PRO A 425 25.97 -0.27 18.84
N LEU A 426 26.54 0.16 17.72
CA LEU A 426 26.04 1.32 17.01
C LEU A 426 24.68 1.01 16.35
N VAL A 427 23.88 2.05 16.17
CA VAL A 427 22.54 1.97 15.59
C VAL A 427 22.40 2.98 14.46
N GLY A 428 21.57 2.66 13.46
CA GLY A 428 21.25 3.52 12.33
C GLY A 428 22.43 3.72 11.39
N TRP A 429 22.41 4.84 10.66
CA TRP A 429 23.47 5.20 9.71
C TRP A 429 24.78 5.53 10.43
N GLN A 430 25.84 4.82 10.06
CA GLN A 430 27.18 5.03 10.59
C GLN A 430 28.20 5.06 9.46
N ARG A 431 29.30 5.79 9.67
CA ARG A 431 30.47 5.73 8.79
C ARG A 431 31.66 5.17 9.55
N ILE A 432 32.13 4.02 9.10
CA ILE A 432 33.26 3.29 9.68
C ILE A 432 34.29 3.12 8.57
N GLU A 433 35.51 3.61 8.79
CA GLU A 433 36.62 3.54 7.82
C GLU A 433 36.25 4.08 6.41
N GLY A 434 35.39 5.09 6.35
CA GLY A 434 34.96 5.71 5.09
C GLY A 434 33.77 5.01 4.40
N VAL A 435 33.42 3.79 4.82
CA VAL A 435 32.25 3.05 4.31
C VAL A 435 31.03 3.36 5.16
N ARG A 436 29.86 3.50 4.52
CA ARG A 436 28.59 3.66 5.23
C ARG A 436 27.96 2.32 5.51
N PHE A 437 27.51 2.15 6.75
CA PHE A 437 26.76 1.01 7.23
C PHE A 437 25.42 1.50 7.78
N TYR A 438 24.42 0.64 7.77
CA TYR A 438 23.20 0.86 8.52
C TYR A 438 23.04 -0.29 9.51
N PHE A 439 23.09 0.02 10.81
CA PHE A 439 22.87 -0.96 11.87
C PHE A 439 21.39 -0.94 12.24
N ASP A 440 20.64 -1.95 11.79
CA ASP A 440 19.18 -1.91 11.79
C ASP A 440 18.61 -2.11 13.21
N PRO A 441 17.97 -1.11 13.83
CA PRO A 441 17.39 -1.25 15.17
C PRO A 441 16.29 -2.32 15.23
N ASN A 442 15.65 -2.63 14.11
CA ASN A 442 14.61 -3.67 14.02
C ASN A 442 15.21 -5.07 13.83
N ASN A 443 16.49 -5.15 13.44
CA ASN A 443 17.25 -6.40 13.31
C ASN A 443 18.44 -6.41 14.27
N GLN A 444 18.17 -6.20 15.56
CA GLN A 444 19.14 -6.37 16.65
C GLN A 444 20.38 -5.46 16.54
N CYS A 445 20.29 -4.35 15.81
CA CYS A 445 21.42 -3.48 15.47
C CYS A 445 22.50 -4.18 14.61
N ALA A 446 22.15 -5.25 13.91
CA ALA A 446 23.06 -5.88 12.94
C ALA A 446 23.25 -4.97 11.72
N ALA A 447 24.45 -5.00 11.14
CA ALA A 447 24.72 -4.36 9.87
C ALA A 447 23.80 -4.93 8.80
N ALA A 448 23.05 -4.06 8.12
CA ALA A 448 22.14 -4.42 7.05
C ALA A 448 22.87 -5.16 5.92
N LYS A 449 22.22 -6.15 5.33
CA LYS A 449 22.70 -6.91 4.16
C LYS A 449 21.60 -7.01 3.12
N GLY A 450 21.96 -6.99 1.84
CA GLY A 450 21.00 -7.07 0.75
C GLY A 450 20.11 -5.82 0.65
N TRP A 451 18.90 -5.99 0.11
CA TRP A 451 17.93 -4.89 -0.07
C TRP A 451 17.20 -4.56 1.23
N LEU A 452 17.23 -3.30 1.66
CA LEU A 452 16.54 -2.82 2.85
C LEU A 452 15.91 -1.44 2.62
N PHE A 453 14.66 -1.26 3.06
CA PHE A 453 13.99 0.02 3.06
C PHE A 453 14.34 0.82 4.32
N ILE A 454 14.82 2.05 4.14
CA ILE A 454 15.18 2.99 5.20
C ILE A 454 14.65 4.36 4.79
N ASP A 455 13.80 4.95 5.63
CA ASP A 455 13.20 6.27 5.42
C ASP A 455 12.55 6.47 4.04
N GLY A 456 11.84 5.43 3.56
CA GLY A 456 11.13 5.44 2.27
C GLY A 456 11.99 5.17 1.04
N LEU A 457 13.31 4.98 1.19
CA LEU A 457 14.23 4.61 0.12
C LEU A 457 14.73 3.18 0.29
N LYS A 458 14.90 2.45 -0.82
CA LYS A 458 15.39 1.06 -0.83
C LYS A 458 16.88 1.03 -1.18
N TYR A 459 17.70 0.71 -0.19
CA TYR A 459 19.15 0.62 -0.31
C TYR A 459 19.61 -0.82 -0.50
N PHE A 460 20.78 -1.01 -1.08
CA PHE A 460 21.43 -2.31 -1.16
C PHE A 460 22.75 -2.30 -0.41
N PHE A 461 22.95 -3.30 0.45
CA PHE A 461 24.17 -3.51 1.22
C PHE A 461 24.86 -4.81 0.77
N ASP A 462 26.19 -4.79 0.70
CA ASP A 462 26.98 -5.96 0.32
C ASP A 462 27.00 -7.03 1.43
N VAL A 463 27.70 -8.14 1.16
CA VAL A 463 27.82 -9.28 2.08
C VAL A 463 28.53 -8.92 3.40
N GLU A 464 29.34 -7.86 3.41
CA GLU A 464 30.05 -7.33 4.57
C GLU A 464 29.27 -6.24 5.32
N GLY A 465 28.10 -5.86 4.79
CA GLY A 465 27.19 -4.85 5.32
C GLY A 465 27.45 -3.42 4.83
N GLY A 466 28.38 -3.24 3.90
CA GLY A 466 28.71 -1.93 3.34
C GLY A 466 27.65 -1.46 2.33
N LEU A 467 27.27 -0.19 2.40
CA LEU A 467 26.33 0.40 1.44
C LEU A 467 26.91 0.42 0.03
N VAL A 468 26.23 -0.21 -0.92
CA VAL A 468 26.60 -0.20 -2.33
C VAL A 468 26.13 1.10 -2.98
N GLN A 469 27.09 1.90 -3.45
CA GLN A 469 26.86 3.26 -3.98
C GLN A 469 26.43 3.29 -5.46
N ASN A 470 26.49 2.15 -6.16
CA ASN A 470 26.03 1.99 -7.52
C ASN A 470 25.39 0.60 -7.70
N VAL A 471 24.07 0.59 -7.85
CA VAL A 471 23.27 -0.63 -7.98
C VAL A 471 22.74 -0.84 -9.40
N ASP A 472 23.09 0.01 -10.37
CA ASP A 472 22.70 -0.14 -11.79
C ASP A 472 23.03 -1.55 -12.34
N PRO A 473 24.22 -2.14 -12.08
CA PRO A 473 24.53 -3.50 -12.53
C PRO A 473 23.68 -4.60 -11.88
N ILE A 474 23.13 -4.32 -10.69
CA ILE A 474 22.31 -5.26 -9.91
C ILE A 474 20.86 -5.20 -10.39
N LEU A 475 20.35 -3.99 -10.66
CA LEU A 475 18.97 -3.75 -11.05
C LEU A 475 18.68 -4.14 -12.50
N GLY A 476 19.68 -4.05 -13.38
CA GLY A 476 19.49 -4.17 -14.82
C GLY A 476 18.73 -2.97 -15.43
N PRO A 477 18.51 -2.98 -16.76
CA PRO A 477 17.88 -1.87 -17.48
C PRO A 477 16.48 -1.54 -16.98
N ARG A 478 16.12 -0.25 -16.96
CA ARG A 478 14.77 0.24 -16.61
C ARG A 478 14.17 1.09 -17.71
N ASP A 479 12.84 1.11 -17.78
CA ASP A 479 12.09 1.89 -18.79
C ASP A 479 12.20 3.39 -18.54
N THR A 480 12.32 3.80 -17.27
CA THR A 480 12.46 5.19 -16.87
C THR A 480 13.18 5.30 -15.53
N TYR A 481 13.83 6.44 -15.33
CA TYR A 481 14.46 6.85 -14.08
C TYR A 481 13.91 8.21 -13.65
N TYR A 482 14.23 8.63 -12.44
CA TYR A 482 14.03 10.00 -11.96
C TYR A 482 15.38 10.58 -11.57
N LEU A 483 15.67 11.78 -12.07
CA LEU A 483 16.95 12.44 -11.82
C LEU A 483 16.73 13.65 -10.93
N THR A 484 17.49 13.76 -9.84
CA THR A 484 17.55 15.00 -9.07
C THR A 484 18.92 15.63 -9.25
N VAL A 485 18.98 16.93 -9.56
CA VAL A 485 20.22 17.68 -9.76
C VAL A 485 20.36 18.70 -8.65
N ASN A 486 21.33 18.51 -7.77
CA ASN A 486 21.63 19.46 -6.71
C ASN A 486 22.71 20.44 -7.16
N THR A 487 22.33 21.71 -7.31
CA THR A 487 23.20 22.79 -7.78
C THR A 487 24.20 23.30 -6.75
N VAL A 488 24.04 22.92 -5.47
CA VAL A 488 24.94 23.28 -4.35
C VAL A 488 26.03 22.22 -4.18
N THR A 489 25.66 20.94 -4.15
CA THR A 489 26.63 19.84 -3.99
C THR A 489 27.25 19.40 -5.31
N ASN A 490 26.70 19.87 -6.45
CA ASN A 490 27.03 19.47 -7.81
C ASN A 490 27.01 17.95 -7.99
N THR A 491 25.90 17.35 -7.59
CA THR A 491 25.64 15.92 -7.66
C THR A 491 24.28 15.69 -8.32
N ILE A 492 24.22 14.70 -9.20
CA ILE A 492 22.97 14.13 -9.69
C ILE A 492 22.72 12.83 -8.94
N MET A 493 21.53 12.68 -8.37
CA MET A 493 21.05 11.39 -7.87
C MET A 493 20.09 10.78 -8.88
N VAL A 494 20.30 9.52 -9.22
CA VAL A 494 19.43 8.76 -10.11
C VAL A 494 18.59 7.80 -9.27
N TYR A 495 17.29 7.76 -9.52
CA TYR A 495 16.35 6.87 -8.85
C TYR A 495 15.61 5.99 -9.85
N ALA A 496 15.34 4.75 -9.45
CA ALA A 496 14.49 3.81 -10.17
C ALA A 496 13.22 3.51 -9.35
N GLN A 497 12.20 3.01 -10.04
CA GLN A 497 11.00 2.49 -9.40
C GLN A 497 11.26 1.08 -8.85
N ASP A 498 10.80 0.79 -7.63
CA ASP A 498 10.86 -0.58 -7.09
C ASP A 498 9.94 -1.54 -7.84
N VAL A 499 8.72 -1.08 -8.14
CA VAL A 499 7.75 -1.79 -8.97
C VAL A 499 7.34 -0.94 -10.18
N PRO A 500 7.06 -1.53 -11.35
CA PRO A 500 6.62 -0.78 -12.52
C PRO A 500 5.42 0.12 -12.21
N GLY A 501 5.52 1.41 -12.53
CA GLY A 501 4.46 2.39 -12.25
C GLY A 501 4.42 2.92 -10.80
N GLY A 502 5.31 2.45 -9.93
CA GLY A 502 5.41 2.90 -8.53
C GLY A 502 6.23 4.18 -8.34
N ALA A 503 6.50 4.51 -7.07
CA ALA A 503 7.36 5.63 -6.70
C ALA A 503 8.84 5.37 -7.03
N TYR A 504 9.60 6.43 -7.33
CA TYR A 504 11.05 6.36 -7.56
C TYR A 504 11.81 6.33 -6.22
N ASN A 505 11.89 5.15 -5.63
CA ASN A 505 12.35 4.93 -4.25
C ASN A 505 13.66 4.13 -4.17
N ILE A 506 14.25 3.67 -5.29
CA ILE A 506 15.56 3.03 -5.28
C ILE A 506 16.63 4.04 -5.73
N PRO A 507 17.53 4.52 -4.85
CA PRO A 507 18.71 5.25 -5.29
C PRO A 507 19.61 4.30 -6.10
N VAL A 508 19.85 4.63 -7.37
CA VAL A 508 20.58 3.79 -8.33
C VAL A 508 22.07 4.09 -8.30
N MET A 509 22.39 5.39 -8.42
CA MET A 509 23.76 5.89 -8.42
C MET A 509 23.79 7.40 -8.16
N ALA A 510 24.92 7.89 -7.67
CA ALA A 510 25.28 9.30 -7.70
C ALA A 510 26.21 9.58 -8.88
N ILE A 511 26.08 10.76 -9.48
CA ILE A 511 26.93 11.25 -10.56
C ILE A 511 27.44 12.64 -10.19
N THR A 512 28.75 12.86 -10.26
CA THR A 512 29.31 14.19 -10.09
C THR A 512 29.07 15.03 -11.34
N CYS A 513 28.57 16.25 -11.17
CA CYS A 513 28.29 17.15 -12.28
C CYS A 513 28.86 18.55 -12.05
N SER A 514 28.73 19.43 -13.04
CA SER A 514 29.01 20.85 -12.92
C SER A 514 27.84 21.66 -13.42
N THR A 515 27.25 22.46 -12.54
CA THR A 515 26.09 23.29 -12.83
C THR A 515 26.50 24.73 -13.17
N GLY A 516 25.50 25.56 -13.45
CA GLY A 516 25.66 26.96 -13.81
C GLY A 516 26.31 27.79 -12.70
N THR A 517 27.11 28.76 -13.11
CA THR A 517 27.63 29.82 -12.22
C THR A 517 26.50 30.75 -11.76
N ALA A 518 26.74 31.56 -10.73
CA ALA A 518 25.77 32.56 -10.29
C ALA A 518 25.36 33.55 -11.39
N ALA A 519 26.27 33.85 -12.33
CA ALA A 519 25.98 34.73 -13.47
C ALA A 519 25.12 34.06 -14.57
N ASN A 520 25.20 32.73 -14.66
CA ASN A 520 24.47 31.93 -15.65
C ASN A 520 23.95 30.64 -14.99
N PRO A 521 22.94 30.76 -14.12
CA PRO A 521 22.51 29.65 -13.26
C PRO A 521 21.84 28.54 -14.06
N THR A 522 21.97 27.30 -13.59
CA THR A 522 21.10 26.20 -14.04
C THR A 522 19.68 26.45 -13.53
N PRO A 523 18.64 26.37 -14.38
CA PRO A 523 17.27 26.64 -13.96
C PRO A 523 16.81 25.60 -12.92
N LEU A 524 16.15 26.08 -11.86
CA LEU A 524 15.52 25.22 -10.85
C LEU A 524 14.11 24.83 -11.28
N GLY A 525 13.63 23.70 -10.76
CA GLY A 525 12.27 23.19 -11.01
C GLY A 525 12.24 21.83 -11.69
N ASP A 526 11.06 21.49 -12.20
CA ASP A 526 10.76 20.19 -12.78
C ASP A 526 10.84 20.21 -14.32
N PHE A 527 11.52 19.22 -14.88
CA PHE A 527 11.78 19.10 -16.32
C PHE A 527 11.66 17.65 -16.79
N VAL A 528 11.83 17.44 -18.09
CA VAL A 528 11.86 16.11 -18.71
C VAL A 528 13.09 15.99 -19.58
N CYS A 529 13.89 14.97 -19.32
CA CYS A 529 15.10 14.67 -20.09
C CYS A 529 14.71 14.22 -21.51
N ARG A 530 15.28 14.87 -22.53
CA ARG A 530 15.06 14.49 -23.94
C ARG A 530 16.40 14.26 -24.64
N ARG A 531 16.57 13.09 -25.24
CA ARG A 531 17.76 12.79 -26.04
C ARG A 531 17.88 13.80 -27.18
N ALA A 532 19.05 14.42 -27.33
CA ALA A 532 19.26 15.45 -28.35
C ALA A 532 20.28 15.02 -29.42
N ALA A 533 21.56 14.93 -29.07
CA ALA A 533 22.60 14.66 -30.06
C ALA A 533 23.80 13.93 -29.45
N ARG A 534 24.40 13.01 -30.20
CA ARG A 534 25.67 12.37 -29.79
C ARG A 534 26.84 13.37 -29.72
N TRP A 535 26.86 14.33 -30.65
CA TRP A 535 27.76 15.49 -30.63
C TRP A 535 26.88 16.72 -30.83
N GLY A 536 26.79 17.58 -29.81
CA GLY A 536 26.01 18.82 -29.88
C GLY A 536 26.92 20.03 -29.85
N GLU A 537 26.64 21.02 -30.71
CA GLU A 537 27.27 22.34 -30.63
C GLU A 537 26.78 23.08 -29.38
N LEU A 538 27.69 23.74 -28.68
CA LEU A 538 27.41 24.46 -27.43
C LEU A 538 27.60 25.97 -27.63
N MET A 539 27.58 26.74 -26.54
CA MET A 539 27.89 28.17 -26.61
C MET A 539 29.38 28.38 -26.94
N GLY A 540 29.66 28.85 -28.16
CA GLY A 540 31.00 28.99 -28.74
C GLY A 540 31.30 27.88 -29.77
N PRO A 541 32.42 27.93 -30.50
CA PRO A 541 32.80 26.90 -31.48
C PRO A 541 33.33 25.63 -30.78
N VAL A 542 32.53 25.07 -29.87
CA VAL A 542 32.86 23.93 -29.01
C VAL A 542 31.70 22.96 -28.93
N TYR A 543 32.00 21.69 -28.62
CA TYR A 543 31.06 20.59 -28.73
C TYR A 543 30.99 19.76 -27.46
N GLY A 544 29.80 19.27 -27.11
CA GLY A 544 29.57 18.30 -26.04
C GLY A 544 29.28 16.91 -26.62
N GLN A 545 29.75 15.86 -25.94
CA GLN A 545 29.37 14.48 -26.22
C GLN A 545 28.11 14.11 -25.43
N TYR A 546 27.25 13.27 -26.04
CA TYR A 546 26.05 12.68 -25.44
C TYR A 546 25.10 13.72 -24.82
N CYS A 547 24.62 14.65 -25.64
CA CYS A 547 23.74 15.72 -25.23
C CYS A 547 22.30 15.25 -25.03
N SER A 548 21.75 15.54 -23.85
CA SER A 548 20.33 15.40 -23.52
C SER A 548 19.76 16.74 -23.04
N GLN A 549 18.66 17.18 -23.61
CA GLN A 549 18.01 18.44 -23.27
C GLN A 549 17.27 18.36 -21.94
N ILE A 550 17.45 19.41 -21.12
CA ILE A 550 16.71 19.66 -19.88
C ILE A 550 15.59 20.68 -20.17
N SER A 551 15.96 21.88 -20.63
CA SER A 551 15.02 22.96 -20.96
C SER A 551 15.66 23.98 -21.89
N GLY A 552 14.98 24.34 -22.98
CA GLY A 552 15.52 25.28 -23.98
C GLY A 552 16.92 24.85 -24.45
N ASN A 553 17.91 25.71 -24.24
CA ASN A 553 19.32 25.46 -24.60
C ASN A 553 20.15 24.83 -23.46
N VAL A 554 19.52 24.47 -22.34
CA VAL A 554 20.18 23.84 -21.19
C VAL A 554 20.21 22.32 -21.40
N LEU A 555 21.41 21.75 -21.37
CA LEU A 555 21.66 20.34 -21.67
C LEU A 555 22.41 19.65 -20.53
N PHE A 556 22.18 18.35 -20.34
CA PHE A 556 23.19 17.42 -19.86
C PHE A 556 24.16 17.13 -21.01
N HIS A 557 25.47 17.24 -20.76
CA HIS A 557 26.50 16.89 -21.75
C HIS A 557 27.86 16.68 -21.08
N SER A 558 28.82 16.07 -21.79
CA SER A 558 30.20 15.95 -21.31
C SER A 558 30.90 17.32 -21.12
N ALA A 559 32.08 17.37 -20.51
CA ALA A 559 32.98 18.51 -20.70
C ALA A 559 33.22 18.77 -22.21
N TRP A 560 33.54 20.02 -22.58
CA TRP A 560 33.53 20.44 -23.99
C TRP A 560 34.82 20.11 -24.74
N TYR A 561 34.66 19.98 -26.06
CA TYR A 561 35.68 19.64 -27.04
C TYR A 561 35.84 20.76 -28.06
N SER A 562 37.05 21.02 -28.53
CA SER A 562 37.30 22.03 -29.57
C SER A 562 36.99 21.51 -30.98
N THR A 563 36.84 20.20 -31.18
CA THR A 563 36.55 19.62 -32.50
C THR A 563 35.55 18.46 -32.36
N ALA A 564 34.40 18.60 -33.00
CA ALA A 564 33.40 17.54 -33.06
C ALA A 564 34.00 16.26 -33.65
N GLY A 565 33.74 15.11 -33.00
CA GLY A 565 34.23 13.81 -33.45
C GLY A 565 35.69 13.50 -33.06
N ASN A 566 36.43 14.46 -32.49
CA ASN A 566 37.78 14.21 -31.99
C ASN A 566 37.77 14.05 -30.46
N ILE A 567 37.82 12.81 -30.00
CA ILE A 567 37.81 12.46 -28.56
C ILE A 567 39.07 12.93 -27.80
N TYR A 568 40.14 13.31 -28.51
CA TYR A 568 41.37 13.86 -27.94
C TYR A 568 41.37 15.40 -27.89
N SER A 569 40.25 16.04 -28.23
CA SER A 569 40.13 17.50 -28.24
C SER A 569 39.46 18.10 -27.00
N ILE A 570 39.33 17.32 -25.91
CA ILE A 570 38.67 17.78 -24.69
C ILE A 570 39.48 18.91 -24.05
N SER A 571 38.77 19.87 -23.44
CA SER A 571 39.40 20.86 -22.58
C SER A 571 39.73 20.27 -21.22
N VAL A 572 41.02 20.02 -20.97
CA VAL A 572 41.52 19.47 -19.70
C VAL A 572 41.15 20.37 -18.52
N SER A 573 41.31 21.69 -18.68
CA SER A 573 40.98 22.67 -17.65
C SER A 573 39.51 22.63 -17.26
N GLU A 574 38.62 22.33 -18.20
CA GLU A 574 37.17 22.35 -17.97
C GLU A 574 36.67 21.02 -17.46
N TYR A 575 37.30 19.91 -17.89
CA TYR A 575 37.13 18.61 -17.28
C TYR A 575 37.54 18.63 -15.80
N ASN A 576 38.69 19.22 -15.48
CA ASN A 576 39.18 19.31 -14.10
C ASN A 576 38.35 20.25 -13.20
N ARG A 577 37.39 21.00 -13.78
CA ARG A 577 36.42 21.82 -13.05
C ARG A 577 35.10 21.07 -12.77
N LEU A 578 34.93 19.86 -13.29
CA LEU A 578 33.77 19.02 -12.97
C LEU A 578 33.65 18.87 -11.45
N GLY A 579 32.41 18.91 -10.95
CA GLY A 579 32.14 18.92 -9.50
C GLY A 579 32.06 20.31 -8.88
N THR A 580 32.14 21.38 -9.68
CA THR A 580 31.96 22.79 -9.25
C THR A 580 30.95 23.54 -10.13
N ASN A 581 30.40 24.67 -9.65
CA ASN A 581 29.60 25.58 -10.48
C ASN A 581 30.49 26.28 -11.52
N ALA A 582 30.47 25.82 -12.76
CA ALA A 582 31.41 26.23 -13.81
C ALA A 582 30.78 26.50 -15.17
N SER A 583 29.52 26.14 -15.38
CA SER A 583 28.88 26.22 -16.69
C SER A 583 28.11 27.53 -16.93
N HIS A 584 27.66 27.69 -18.18
CA HIS A 584 26.71 28.73 -18.59
C HIS A 584 25.28 28.19 -18.61
N GLY A 585 24.85 27.56 -17.51
CA GLY A 585 23.51 27.00 -17.33
C GLY A 585 23.41 25.48 -17.53
N CYS A 586 24.17 24.90 -18.47
CA CYS A 586 24.18 23.44 -18.71
C CYS A 586 24.66 22.62 -17.50
N VAL A 587 24.35 21.33 -17.47
CA VAL A 587 24.88 20.39 -16.48
C VAL A 587 25.95 19.52 -17.16
N ARG A 588 27.21 19.77 -16.78
CA ARG A 588 28.38 19.12 -17.38
C ARG A 588 28.80 17.88 -16.61
N LEU A 589 29.26 16.86 -17.33
CA LEU A 589 29.52 15.51 -16.82
C LEU A 589 30.82 14.94 -17.39
N THR A 590 31.25 13.80 -16.86
CA THR A 590 32.17 12.93 -17.61
C THR A 590 31.46 12.38 -18.86
N VAL A 591 32.20 11.94 -19.87
CA VAL A 591 31.66 11.32 -21.08
C VAL A 591 30.88 10.06 -20.74
N ARG A 592 31.39 9.24 -19.81
CA ARG A 592 30.72 8.01 -19.37
C ARG A 592 29.35 8.29 -18.78
N ASP A 593 29.26 9.27 -17.88
CA ASP A 593 28.01 9.59 -17.21
C ASP A 593 27.02 10.30 -18.15
N ALA A 594 27.52 11.19 -19.03
CA ALA A 594 26.70 11.80 -20.08
C ALA A 594 26.12 10.73 -21.03
N MET A 595 26.94 9.75 -21.41
CA MET A 595 26.51 8.61 -22.22
C MET A 595 25.44 7.79 -21.53
N TRP A 596 25.61 7.49 -20.24
CA TRP A 596 24.63 6.73 -19.46
C TRP A 596 23.27 7.45 -19.44
N ILE A 597 23.25 8.75 -19.13
CA ILE A 597 22.02 9.57 -19.15
C ILE A 597 21.40 9.61 -20.56
N TYR A 598 22.21 9.81 -21.59
CA TYR A 598 21.76 9.84 -22.99
C TYR A 598 21.07 8.53 -23.41
N ASN A 599 21.63 7.39 -23.00
CA ASN A 599 21.11 6.08 -23.36
C ASN A 599 19.89 5.66 -22.54
N ASN A 600 19.84 6.02 -21.24
CA ASN A 600 18.88 5.44 -20.30
C ASN A 600 17.75 6.38 -19.85
N CYS A 601 17.91 7.70 -19.98
CA CYS A 601 17.00 8.66 -19.34
C CYS A 601 16.10 9.43 -20.32
N ASN A 602 15.89 8.95 -21.56
CA ASN A 602 15.03 9.66 -22.50
C ASN A 602 13.55 9.55 -22.07
N GLY A 603 12.92 10.68 -21.77
CA GLY A 603 11.57 10.75 -21.21
C GLY A 603 11.52 10.78 -19.67
N SER A 604 12.67 10.63 -19.01
CA SER A 604 12.74 10.61 -17.54
C SER A 604 12.49 11.99 -16.92
N PRO A 605 11.69 12.07 -15.84
CA PRO A 605 11.52 13.30 -15.07
C PRO A 605 12.82 13.74 -14.40
N ILE A 606 13.01 15.06 -14.30
CA ILE A 606 14.16 15.71 -13.67
C ILE A 606 13.64 16.73 -12.65
N HIS A 607 14.24 16.78 -11.46
CA HIS A 607 14.05 17.87 -10.51
C HIS A 607 15.38 18.56 -10.19
N ILE A 608 15.48 19.87 -10.42
CA ILE A 608 16.68 20.66 -10.17
C ILE A 608 16.45 21.58 -8.98
N PHE A 609 17.33 21.48 -7.98
CA PHE A 609 17.17 22.16 -6.70
C PHE A 609 18.52 22.62 -6.13
N ALA A 610 18.48 23.34 -5.02
CA ALA A 610 19.63 23.84 -4.30
C ALA A 610 19.49 23.49 -2.81
N SER A 611 20.27 22.53 -2.32
CA SER A 611 20.25 22.12 -0.91
C SER A 611 21.64 21.69 -0.43
N GLY A 612 21.95 21.96 0.84
CA GLY A 612 23.15 21.45 1.51
C GLY A 612 22.95 20.09 2.18
N GLU A 613 21.76 19.50 2.09
CA GLU A 613 21.42 18.23 2.73
C GLU A 613 22.20 17.05 2.12
N ALA A 614 22.46 16.06 2.96
CA ALA A 614 23.15 14.84 2.56
C ALA A 614 22.29 14.05 1.55
N ALA A 615 22.90 13.62 0.45
CA ALA A 615 22.26 12.77 -0.54
C ALA A 615 22.27 11.30 -0.09
N PRO A 616 21.38 10.44 -0.64
CA PRO A 616 21.39 9.01 -0.38
C PRO A 616 22.75 8.35 -0.68
N PHE A 617 23.44 8.80 -1.73
CA PHE A 617 24.78 8.35 -2.10
C PHE A 617 25.85 9.43 -1.95
N ASP A 618 27.07 8.97 -1.71
CA ASP A 618 28.25 9.82 -1.62
C ASP A 618 28.58 10.39 -2.99
N LYS A 619 29.03 11.64 -3.03
CA LYS A 619 29.49 12.28 -4.26
C LYS A 619 30.70 11.49 -4.82
N PRO A 620 30.63 10.96 -6.05
CA PRO A 620 31.74 10.19 -6.62
C PRO A 620 33.01 11.04 -6.78
N VAL A 621 34.15 10.44 -6.48
CA VAL A 621 35.45 11.03 -6.80
C VAL A 621 35.68 10.94 -8.31
N LEU A 622 35.97 12.09 -8.94
CA LEU A 622 36.22 12.14 -10.37
C LEU A 622 37.64 11.66 -10.71
N PRO A 623 37.81 10.86 -11.77
CA PRO A 623 39.12 10.58 -12.32
C PRO A 623 39.71 11.84 -12.98
N GLN A 624 41.03 11.85 -13.19
CA GLN A 624 41.71 12.93 -13.90
C GLN A 624 41.61 12.76 -15.42
N ALA A 625 41.57 13.87 -16.16
CA ALA A 625 41.70 13.83 -17.62
C ALA A 625 43.11 13.36 -18.03
N GLY A 626 43.19 12.62 -19.13
CA GLY A 626 44.45 12.35 -19.80
C GLY A 626 44.91 13.57 -20.58
N VAL A 627 46.16 13.98 -20.44
CA VAL A 627 46.71 15.17 -21.11
C VAL A 627 47.46 14.75 -22.38
N VAL A 628 47.13 15.35 -23.52
CA VAL A 628 47.82 15.14 -24.79
C VAL A 628 48.83 16.27 -25.02
N TYR A 629 48.37 17.52 -25.01
CA TYR A 629 49.23 18.69 -25.17
C TYR A 629 48.55 19.95 -24.64
N GLY A 630 49.24 20.72 -23.79
CA GLY A 630 48.67 21.95 -23.22
C GLY A 630 47.33 21.69 -22.52
N ASN A 631 46.27 22.36 -22.99
CA ASN A 631 44.92 22.19 -22.46
C ASN A 631 44.06 21.15 -23.20
N THR A 632 44.68 20.35 -24.06
CA THR A 632 44.02 19.35 -24.91
C THR A 632 44.31 17.94 -24.40
N GLY A 633 43.27 17.10 -24.32
CA GLY A 633 43.36 15.80 -23.68
C GLY A 633 42.23 14.84 -24.07
N TYR A 634 42.08 13.77 -23.31
CA TYR A 634 40.97 12.84 -23.42
C TYR A 634 40.35 12.56 -22.05
N ASP A 635 39.07 12.19 -22.04
CA ASP A 635 38.39 11.74 -20.84
C ASP A 635 38.74 10.26 -20.59
N THR A 636 39.36 9.96 -19.46
CA THR A 636 39.76 8.59 -19.09
C THR A 636 38.56 7.66 -18.86
N THR A 637 37.36 8.22 -18.70
CA THR A 637 36.11 7.48 -18.59
C THR A 637 35.48 7.13 -19.94
N ASP A 638 35.94 7.75 -21.04
CA ASP A 638 35.40 7.50 -22.38
C ASP A 638 35.80 6.08 -22.84
N PRO A 639 34.83 5.16 -23.06
CA PRO A 639 35.12 3.81 -23.51
C PRO A 639 35.90 3.76 -24.83
N ALA A 640 35.82 4.81 -25.65
CA ALA A 640 36.59 4.91 -26.91
C ALA A 640 38.10 5.06 -26.70
N THR A 641 38.58 5.21 -25.46
CA THR A 641 39.99 5.39 -25.12
C THR A 641 40.67 4.13 -24.52
N TRP A 642 39.92 3.04 -24.32
CA TRP A 642 40.42 1.81 -23.68
C TRP A 642 41.00 0.78 -24.66
N SER A 643 41.12 1.15 -25.95
CA SER A 643 41.67 0.32 -27.02
C SER A 643 43.19 0.41 -27.13
#